data_AF-A0A4V3SB97-F1
#
_entry.id   AF-A0A4V3SB97-F1
#
_cell.length_a   1.000
_cell.length_b   1.000
_cell.length_c   1.000
_cell.angle_alpha   90.00
_cell.angle_beta   90.00
_cell.angle_gamma   90.00
#
_symmetry.space_group_name_H-M   'P 1'
#
loop_
_entity.id
_entity.type
_entity.pdbx_description
1 polymer ?
#
loop_
_entity_poly.entity_id
_entity_poly.type
_entity_poly.pdbx_seq_one_letter_code
_entity_poly.pdbx_strand_id
1 'polypeptide(L)'
;MATSVRSFLRTRGLSALWLLLLLAPTALASYSIGVGRADSTGPTAEIVFSFPPQVLRKLKTQFGDMYTARNVMISSTHTHSAPGGFMLDVLFDLTTFGFVRESFDAIVNGITKSIQRAHNAVVPGRIFITHGEVLDANINRSPQAYLNNPKSERDKYEYDVDKTLTQMQFIGADDKPLGAINWFAVHPTSMNNTNHLVSSDNVGYASILFEKMMNNNAIVGKGQFVAAFASTNLGDVSPNTRGPKCEFSGQNCSDQYTCPGNKEMCFASGPGKDMFESTSIIAHKIYEESVRLWKSDNTVEVIGPVRAVHQYVNMPEQSAEFYNETTRIFEEVHGCVPAMGYSFAAGTTDGPGSFAFEQGTTTSNPFWNAVRNFLAAPTENDIRCQSPKPILLATGRMKLPYQWQPKIVSTQVAVIGNVVIAGVPGEFTTMSGRRLREAIKKVMNDVSVDETSVIVAGLCNTYSDYVTTPEEYQIQRYEGASTIYGPHTLTIYLKQYQELVQAAVQNKPVPPGPLAPELLHSNLISLVPPVLYDTPRWGRNFGDVIQQPPKVASPGDTVTAIFVAGHPRNNLMTDGTFLTVERLEDDEVWVPVATDADWETKFQWRRTSMILGSSQVTITWKIPQGVKPGEYRIRHNGYYRYVLGGVYPYYGVTNHFQMKVPALSIRQRYYG
;
A
#
# COMPACT_ATOMS: atom_id res chain seq x y z
N MET A 1 -63.68 -62.00 -29.98
CA MET A 1 -64.52 -62.07 -28.76
C MET A 1 -63.98 -61.05 -27.75
N ALA A 2 -64.84 -60.55 -26.83
CA ALA A 2 -64.52 -59.95 -25.52
C ALA A 2 -63.40 -58.88 -25.43
N THR A 3 -63.69 -57.56 -25.33
CA THR A 3 -64.01 -56.78 -24.09
C THR A 3 -62.85 -56.74 -23.05
N SER A 4 -62.16 -55.60 -22.85
CA SER A 4 -62.44 -54.50 -21.88
C SER A 4 -62.13 -54.84 -20.39
N VAL A 5 -61.61 -53.97 -19.51
CA VAL A 5 -61.64 -52.49 -19.47
C VAL A 5 -60.58 -51.86 -18.50
N ARG A 6 -60.27 -50.54 -18.67
CA ARG A 6 -59.67 -49.52 -17.73
C ARG A 6 -58.40 -49.82 -16.88
N SER A 7 -57.39 -48.94 -17.04
CA SER A 7 -56.83 -48.00 -16.02
C SER A 7 -55.60 -47.29 -16.63
N PHE A 8 -55.55 -45.98 -16.96
CA PHE A 8 -55.90 -44.74 -16.25
C PHE A 8 -54.96 -44.30 -15.10
N LEU A 9 -53.63 -44.29 -15.31
CA LEU A 9 -52.66 -43.52 -14.48
C LEU A 9 -51.23 -43.42 -15.11
N ARG A 10 -50.96 -42.50 -16.06
CA ARG A 10 -49.55 -42.22 -16.49
C ARG A 10 -49.22 -40.89 -17.20
N THR A 11 -49.92 -39.78 -16.92
CA THR A 11 -49.70 -38.48 -17.60
C THR A 11 -49.54 -37.26 -16.65
N ARG A 12 -48.93 -37.45 -15.47
CA ARG A 12 -48.59 -36.34 -14.52
C ARG A 12 -47.16 -36.40 -13.94
N GLY A 13 -46.22 -37.05 -14.63
CA GLY A 13 -44.84 -37.24 -14.13
C GLY A 13 -43.77 -36.25 -14.62
N LEU A 14 -43.99 -35.54 -15.74
CA LEU A 14 -42.93 -34.78 -16.42
C LEU A 14 -43.07 -33.25 -16.28
N SER A 15 -44.28 -32.72 -16.10
CA SER A 15 -44.52 -31.27 -15.98
C SER A 15 -44.01 -30.68 -14.66
N ALA A 16 -43.96 -31.47 -13.59
CA ALA A 16 -43.56 -31.00 -12.26
C ALA A 16 -42.04 -30.73 -12.14
N LEU A 17 -41.21 -31.52 -12.84
CA LEU A 17 -39.75 -31.38 -12.77
C LEU A 17 -39.24 -30.08 -13.39
N TRP A 18 -39.93 -29.57 -14.42
CA TRP A 18 -39.59 -28.30 -15.06
C TRP A 18 -40.05 -27.06 -14.25
N LEU A 19 -41.15 -27.14 -13.49
CA LEU A 19 -41.55 -26.04 -12.61
C LEU A 19 -40.69 -25.97 -11.32
N LEU A 20 -40.18 -27.09 -10.82
CA LEU A 20 -39.31 -27.11 -9.63
C LEU A 20 -37.93 -26.47 -9.87
N LEU A 21 -37.48 -26.37 -11.12
CA LEU A 21 -36.27 -25.62 -11.51
C LEU A 21 -36.49 -24.10 -11.67
N LEU A 22 -37.74 -23.62 -11.54
CA LEU A 22 -38.11 -22.20 -11.66
C LEU A 22 -38.44 -21.54 -10.30
N LEU A 23 -38.25 -22.26 -9.18
CA LEU A 23 -38.63 -21.81 -7.83
C LEU A 23 -37.48 -21.86 -6.80
N ALA A 24 -36.26 -22.16 -7.23
CA ALA A 24 -35.07 -21.82 -6.47
C ALA A 24 -34.53 -20.47 -6.98
N PRO A 25 -34.37 -19.44 -6.12
CA PRO A 25 -33.68 -18.21 -6.49
C PRO A 25 -32.17 -18.46 -6.51
N THR A 26 -31.68 -19.28 -7.45
CA THR A 26 -30.25 -19.41 -7.73
C THR A 26 -29.77 -18.08 -8.28
N ALA A 27 -29.11 -17.26 -7.45
CA ALA A 27 -28.57 -15.99 -7.87
C ALA A 27 -27.62 -16.21 -9.06
N LEU A 28 -27.93 -15.57 -10.19
CA LEU A 28 -27.11 -15.71 -11.39
C LEU A 28 -25.74 -15.09 -11.13
N ALA A 29 -24.68 -15.86 -11.41
CA ALA A 29 -23.31 -15.40 -11.23
C ALA A 29 -22.96 -14.38 -12.33
N SER A 30 -22.80 -13.11 -11.94
CA SER A 30 -22.44 -12.01 -12.82
C SER A 30 -20.99 -12.11 -13.33
N TYR A 31 -20.09 -12.77 -12.57
CA TYR A 31 -18.66 -12.88 -12.88
C TYR A 31 -18.05 -14.24 -12.49
N SER A 32 -16.80 -14.47 -12.91
CA SER A 32 -15.90 -15.49 -12.35
C SER A 32 -14.81 -14.77 -11.55
N ILE A 33 -14.71 -15.05 -10.26
CA ILE A 33 -13.93 -14.29 -9.28
C ILE A 33 -12.99 -15.23 -8.54
N GLY A 34 -11.71 -14.88 -8.45
CA GLY A 34 -10.73 -15.60 -7.64
C GLY A 34 -9.94 -14.62 -6.78
N VAL A 35 -9.67 -14.99 -5.53
CA VAL A 35 -8.95 -14.18 -4.53
C VAL A 35 -7.68 -14.89 -4.09
N GLY A 36 -6.62 -14.13 -3.81
CA GLY A 36 -5.33 -14.72 -3.46
C GLY A 36 -4.41 -13.75 -2.73
N ARG A 37 -3.90 -14.19 -1.58
CA ARG A 37 -2.89 -13.49 -0.78
C ARG A 37 -1.60 -14.30 -0.77
N ALA A 38 -0.46 -13.63 -0.86
CA ALA A 38 0.85 -14.25 -0.71
C ALA A 38 1.80 -13.31 -0.01
N ASP A 39 2.80 -13.90 0.65
CA ASP A 39 3.86 -13.18 1.31
C ASP A 39 4.82 -12.58 0.27
N SER A 40 5.13 -11.30 0.46
CA SER A 40 6.04 -10.49 -0.37
C SER A 40 7.09 -9.78 0.49
N THR A 41 7.32 -10.26 1.71
CA THR A 41 8.20 -9.61 2.70
C THR A 41 9.66 -9.73 2.25
N GLY A 42 10.32 -8.58 2.04
CA GLY A 42 11.75 -8.51 1.76
C GLY A 42 12.61 -8.76 3.01
N PRO A 43 13.95 -8.68 2.89
CA PRO A 43 14.84 -8.67 4.03
C PRO A 43 14.51 -7.50 4.95
N THR A 44 14.56 -7.69 6.27
CA THR A 44 13.87 -6.82 7.23
C THR A 44 14.57 -5.48 7.53
N ALA A 45 14.89 -4.67 6.50
CA ALA A 45 15.46 -3.31 6.56
C ALA A 45 15.36 -2.57 5.18
N GLU A 46 15.22 -1.22 5.21
CA GLU A 46 15.49 -0.20 4.12
C GLU A 46 14.61 -0.24 2.83
N ILE A 47 14.06 0.89 2.29
CA ILE A 47 12.73 1.21 1.56
C ILE A 47 12.83 1.61 0.01
N VAL A 48 12.01 1.41 -1.09
CA VAL A 48 10.62 0.95 -1.48
C VAL A 48 10.46 0.50 -3.01
N PHE A 49 9.26 0.55 -3.69
CA PHE A 49 8.71 -0.17 -4.93
C PHE A 49 8.89 0.28 -6.43
N SER A 50 9.31 -0.64 -7.34
CA SER A 50 8.92 -0.67 -8.80
C SER A 50 9.13 -2.04 -9.51
N PHE A 51 8.15 -2.58 -10.26
CA PHE A 51 8.14 -4.04 -10.59
C PHE A 51 7.56 -4.64 -11.90
N PRO A 52 6.54 -4.09 -12.60
CA PRO A 52 5.66 -4.90 -13.48
C PRO A 52 6.29 -5.82 -14.53
N PRO A 53 7.38 -5.46 -15.25
CA PRO A 53 7.91 -6.29 -16.33
C PRO A 53 8.31 -7.71 -15.91
N GLN A 54 8.83 -7.91 -14.69
CA GLN A 54 9.24 -9.24 -14.24
C GLN A 54 8.09 -10.09 -13.70
N VAL A 55 7.06 -9.46 -13.12
CA VAL A 55 5.81 -10.15 -12.76
C VAL A 55 5.14 -10.65 -14.04
N LEU A 56 4.98 -9.79 -15.05
CA LEU A 56 4.43 -10.16 -16.36
C LEU A 56 5.25 -11.27 -17.05
N ARG A 57 6.59 -11.23 -16.98
CA ARG A 57 7.45 -12.29 -17.53
C ARG A 57 7.23 -13.65 -16.86
N LYS A 58 7.10 -13.68 -15.53
CA LYS A 58 6.80 -14.91 -14.77
C LYS A 58 5.40 -15.43 -15.07
N LEU A 59 4.39 -14.55 -15.06
CA LEU A 59 3.02 -14.92 -15.41
C LEU A 59 2.93 -15.45 -16.84
N LYS A 60 3.60 -14.84 -17.82
CA LYS A 60 3.64 -15.36 -19.21
C LYS A 60 4.30 -16.74 -19.32
N THR A 61 5.25 -17.06 -18.44
CA THR A 61 5.88 -18.37 -18.38
C THR A 61 4.94 -19.46 -17.81
N GLN A 62 3.96 -19.09 -16.99
CA GLN A 62 2.98 -20.00 -16.39
C GLN A 62 1.65 -20.09 -17.14
N PHE A 63 1.17 -18.98 -17.71
CA PHE A 63 -0.19 -18.80 -18.23
C PHE A 63 -0.24 -18.30 -19.69
N GLY A 64 0.90 -18.20 -20.37
CA GLY A 64 0.99 -17.63 -21.72
C GLY A 64 0.50 -16.18 -21.76
N ASP A 65 -0.17 -15.80 -22.85
CA ASP A 65 -0.68 -14.43 -23.05
C ASP A 65 -2.01 -14.13 -22.33
N MET A 66 -2.40 -14.92 -21.32
CA MET A 66 -3.57 -14.64 -20.48
C MET A 66 -3.38 -13.39 -19.60
N TYR A 67 -2.18 -13.18 -19.08
CA TYR A 67 -1.85 -12.06 -18.18
C TYR A 67 -0.83 -11.14 -18.84
N THR A 68 -1.24 -9.90 -19.10
CA THR A 68 -0.49 -8.91 -19.88
C THR A 68 -0.55 -7.54 -19.21
N ALA A 69 0.26 -6.58 -19.67
CA ALA A 69 0.17 -5.18 -19.23
C ALA A 69 -1.23 -4.56 -19.46
N ARG A 70 -2.06 -5.13 -20.36
CA ARG A 70 -3.44 -4.67 -20.57
C ARG A 70 -4.35 -4.96 -19.38
N ASN A 71 -4.26 -6.15 -18.79
CA ASN A 71 -5.23 -6.70 -17.84
C ASN A 71 -4.66 -7.07 -16.46
N VAL A 72 -3.38 -6.79 -16.20
CA VAL A 72 -2.79 -6.83 -14.85
C VAL A 72 -2.54 -5.40 -14.41
N MET A 73 -3.06 -5.02 -13.24
CA MET A 73 -2.84 -3.75 -12.56
C MET A 73 -2.22 -4.03 -11.20
N ILE A 74 -1.13 -3.33 -10.85
CA ILE A 74 -0.38 -3.55 -9.60
C ILE A 74 -0.31 -2.22 -8.84
N SER A 75 -1.19 -2.04 -7.86
CA SER A 75 -1.17 -0.92 -6.90
C SER A 75 -0.35 -1.29 -5.66
N SER A 76 0.29 -0.31 -5.03
CA SER A 76 0.91 -0.43 -3.71
C SER A 76 0.15 0.37 -2.65
N THR A 77 0.20 -0.06 -1.40
CA THR A 77 -0.46 0.63 -0.27
C THR A 77 0.19 1.97 0.09
N HIS A 78 1.44 2.22 -0.33
CA HIS A 78 2.30 3.33 0.10
C HIS A 78 2.83 3.22 1.55
N THR A 79 3.05 2.03 2.11
CA THR A 79 3.71 1.94 3.44
C THR A 79 5.16 2.42 3.42
N HIS A 80 5.51 3.30 4.35
CA HIS A 80 6.89 3.78 4.57
C HIS A 80 7.73 2.85 5.47
N SER A 81 7.15 1.74 5.95
CA SER A 81 7.82 0.76 6.82
C SER A 81 8.12 -0.57 6.13
N ALA A 82 8.42 -0.55 4.83
CA ALA A 82 8.80 -1.72 4.04
C ALA A 82 10.33 -1.83 3.81
N PRO A 83 10.81 -3.01 3.39
CA PRO A 83 12.08 -3.15 2.66
C PRO A 83 12.05 -2.45 1.28
N GLY A 84 13.15 -2.59 0.53
CA GLY A 84 13.53 -1.62 -0.50
C GLY A 84 14.80 -1.98 -1.25
N GLY A 85 15.34 -0.99 -1.97
CA GLY A 85 16.36 -1.22 -3.01
C GLY A 85 15.77 -1.97 -4.21
N PHE A 86 14.54 -1.65 -4.63
CA PHE A 86 13.87 -2.33 -5.72
C PHE A 86 13.03 -1.40 -6.62
N MET A 87 13.42 -0.12 -6.70
CA MET A 87 12.82 0.88 -7.57
C MET A 87 13.40 0.86 -8.99
N LEU A 88 14.63 0.35 -9.15
CA LEU A 88 15.42 0.32 -10.40
C LEU A 88 15.88 1.69 -10.92
N ASP A 89 15.17 2.77 -10.59
CA ASP A 89 15.54 4.16 -10.88
C ASP A 89 16.44 4.74 -9.76
N VAL A 90 17.55 5.41 -10.13
CA VAL A 90 18.63 5.80 -9.20
C VAL A 90 18.14 6.64 -8.03
N LEU A 91 17.24 7.61 -8.24
CA LEU A 91 16.84 8.54 -7.18
C LEU A 91 16.23 7.82 -5.97
N PHE A 92 15.47 6.77 -6.25
CA PHE A 92 14.65 6.10 -5.25
C PHE A 92 15.40 4.98 -4.52
N ASP A 93 16.30 4.27 -5.22
CA ASP A 93 17.21 3.30 -4.59
C ASP A 93 18.43 3.98 -3.90
N LEU A 94 18.59 5.31 -4.00
CA LEU A 94 19.74 6.03 -3.45
C LEU A 94 19.81 5.95 -1.91
N THR A 95 18.66 6.04 -1.24
CA THR A 95 18.56 6.03 0.24
C THR A 95 18.72 4.63 0.85
N THR A 96 18.66 3.57 0.04
CA THR A 96 18.96 2.18 0.43
C THR A 96 20.35 1.74 0.00
N PHE A 97 21.24 2.69 -0.29
CA PHE A 97 22.59 2.41 -0.80
C PHE A 97 22.60 1.57 -2.09
N GLY A 98 21.54 1.69 -2.91
CA GLY A 98 21.36 1.00 -4.18
C GLY A 98 20.38 -0.17 -4.14
N PHE A 99 20.45 -0.99 -5.19
CA PHE A 99 19.55 -2.10 -5.47
C PHE A 99 19.85 -3.33 -4.58
N VAL A 100 18.82 -3.98 -4.05
CA VAL A 100 18.89 -5.18 -3.20
C VAL A 100 18.08 -6.29 -3.86
N ARG A 101 18.79 -7.26 -4.45
CA ARG A 101 18.18 -8.30 -5.28
C ARG A 101 17.23 -9.19 -4.48
N GLU A 102 17.56 -9.48 -3.23
CA GLU A 102 16.73 -10.28 -2.32
C GLU A 102 15.35 -9.66 -2.10
N SER A 103 15.30 -8.35 -1.88
CA SER A 103 14.08 -7.57 -1.72
C SER A 103 13.25 -7.55 -3.01
N PHE A 104 13.92 -7.32 -4.16
CA PHE A 104 13.28 -7.32 -5.47
C PHE A 104 12.61 -8.66 -5.80
N ASP A 105 13.35 -9.77 -5.66
CA ASP A 105 12.82 -11.10 -5.98
C ASP A 105 11.73 -11.54 -4.99
N ALA A 106 11.79 -11.15 -3.71
CA ALA A 106 10.74 -11.44 -2.74
C ALA A 106 9.38 -10.90 -3.19
N ILE A 107 9.33 -9.63 -3.62
CA ILE A 107 8.08 -8.98 -4.01
C ILE A 107 7.60 -9.47 -5.38
N VAL A 108 8.48 -9.63 -6.37
CA VAL A 108 8.10 -10.21 -7.66
C VAL A 108 7.53 -11.63 -7.49
N ASN A 109 8.15 -12.45 -6.64
CA ASN A 109 7.63 -13.79 -6.35
C ASN A 109 6.31 -13.74 -5.58
N GLY A 110 6.18 -12.87 -4.59
CA GLY A 110 4.94 -12.66 -3.82
C GLY A 110 3.76 -12.27 -4.71
N ILE A 111 3.91 -11.24 -5.55
CA ILE A 111 2.87 -10.79 -6.49
C ILE A 111 2.54 -11.88 -7.51
N THR A 112 3.54 -12.59 -8.06
CA THR A 112 3.28 -13.72 -8.96
C THR A 112 2.46 -14.82 -8.25
N LYS A 113 2.76 -15.08 -6.97
CA LYS A 113 2.15 -16.15 -6.17
C LYS A 113 0.76 -15.79 -5.66
N SER A 114 0.46 -14.52 -5.38
CA SER A 114 -0.91 -14.08 -5.05
C SER A 114 -1.82 -14.20 -6.27
N ILE A 115 -1.35 -13.78 -7.46
CA ILE A 115 -2.08 -13.95 -8.72
C ILE A 115 -2.26 -15.44 -9.06
N GLN A 116 -1.25 -16.29 -8.86
CA GLN A 116 -1.37 -17.74 -9.04
C GLN A 116 -2.40 -18.36 -8.06
N ARG A 117 -2.40 -17.94 -6.78
CA ARG A 117 -3.39 -18.38 -5.78
C ARG A 117 -4.80 -17.95 -6.18
N ALA A 118 -4.96 -16.71 -6.66
CA ALA A 118 -6.24 -16.19 -7.13
C ALA A 118 -6.76 -16.94 -8.37
N HIS A 119 -5.91 -17.17 -9.38
CA HIS A 119 -6.24 -17.94 -10.59
C HIS A 119 -6.74 -19.36 -10.25
N ASN A 120 -6.06 -20.04 -9.33
CA ASN A 120 -6.41 -21.38 -8.89
C ASN A 120 -7.65 -21.43 -7.97
N ALA A 121 -8.18 -20.28 -7.54
CA ALA A 121 -9.32 -20.14 -6.64
C ALA A 121 -10.54 -19.47 -7.30
N VAL A 122 -10.58 -19.43 -8.64
CA VAL A 122 -11.69 -18.82 -9.39
C VAL A 122 -12.99 -19.63 -9.22
N VAL A 123 -14.05 -18.96 -8.77
CA VAL A 123 -15.42 -19.48 -8.65
C VAL A 123 -16.42 -18.52 -9.32
N PRO A 124 -17.62 -18.99 -9.73
CA PRO A 124 -18.70 -18.08 -10.11
C PRO A 124 -19.11 -17.21 -8.92
N GLY A 125 -19.43 -15.93 -9.17
CA GLY A 125 -19.77 -14.98 -8.11
C GLY A 125 -20.35 -13.66 -8.60
N ARG A 126 -20.57 -12.74 -7.65
CA ARG A 126 -21.16 -11.42 -7.83
C ARG A 126 -20.25 -10.36 -7.19
N ILE A 127 -20.31 -9.15 -7.73
CA ILE A 127 -19.51 -8.01 -7.28
C ILE A 127 -20.48 -6.92 -6.83
N PHE A 128 -20.24 -6.33 -5.67
CA PHE A 128 -21.02 -5.19 -5.18
C PHE A 128 -20.11 -4.00 -4.89
N ILE A 129 -20.65 -2.79 -5.00
CA ILE A 129 -19.98 -1.55 -4.61
C ILE A 129 -20.85 -0.77 -3.62
N THR A 130 -20.18 -0.14 -2.65
CA THR A 130 -20.81 0.74 -1.66
C THR A 130 -19.82 1.79 -1.17
N HIS A 131 -20.34 2.89 -0.63
CA HIS A 131 -19.56 4.06 -0.21
C HIS A 131 -19.91 4.45 1.23
N GLY A 132 -18.89 4.88 1.97
CA GLY A 132 -18.98 5.29 3.37
C GLY A 132 -18.10 6.50 3.66
N GLU A 133 -18.08 6.96 4.90
CA GLU A 133 -17.29 8.12 5.34
C GLU A 133 -16.44 7.79 6.57
N VAL A 134 -15.14 8.14 6.51
CA VAL A 134 -14.22 7.98 7.63
C VAL A 134 -13.72 9.35 8.08
N LEU A 135 -14.26 9.83 9.20
CA LEU A 135 -13.83 11.06 9.86
C LEU A 135 -12.64 10.81 10.80
N ASP A 136 -11.90 11.87 11.10
CA ASP A 136 -10.76 11.88 12.04
C ASP A 136 -9.67 10.80 11.83
N ALA A 137 -9.57 10.26 10.61
CA ALA A 137 -8.50 9.34 10.18
C ALA A 137 -7.48 10.00 9.26
N ASN A 138 -7.77 11.20 8.73
CA ASN A 138 -6.90 11.95 7.84
C ASN A 138 -7.03 13.49 7.97
N ILE A 139 -5.96 14.21 7.63
CA ILE A 139 -5.88 15.69 7.50
C ILE A 139 -5.08 16.06 6.24
N ASN A 140 -5.28 17.27 5.70
CA ASN A 140 -4.40 17.78 4.65
C ASN A 140 -3.06 18.24 5.26
N ARG A 141 -1.93 17.86 4.66
CA ARG A 141 -0.57 18.29 5.08
C ARG A 141 -0.02 19.46 4.27
N SER A 142 -0.72 19.84 3.22
CA SER A 142 -0.44 20.96 2.33
C SER A 142 -1.67 21.86 2.07
N PRO A 143 -2.50 22.21 3.08
CA PRO A 143 -3.74 22.96 2.88
C PRO A 143 -3.53 24.31 2.17
N GLN A 144 -2.40 24.99 2.37
CA GLN A 144 -2.10 26.24 1.64
C GLN A 144 -1.98 26.04 0.12
N ALA A 145 -1.59 24.84 -0.35
CA ALA A 145 -1.65 24.49 -1.77
C ALA A 145 -3.08 24.16 -2.22
N TYR A 146 -3.83 23.36 -1.43
CA TYR A 146 -5.24 23.09 -1.70
C TYR A 146 -6.08 24.37 -1.79
N LEU A 147 -5.81 25.35 -0.91
CA LEU A 147 -6.43 26.67 -0.87
C LEU A 147 -6.09 27.57 -2.07
N ASN A 148 -5.15 27.17 -2.94
CA ASN A 148 -4.88 27.88 -4.21
C ASN A 148 -5.78 27.41 -5.36
N ASN A 149 -6.45 26.25 -5.25
CA ASN A 149 -7.45 25.81 -6.23
C ASN A 149 -8.63 26.82 -6.31
N PRO A 150 -9.35 26.93 -7.43
CA PRO A 150 -10.47 27.85 -7.58
C PRO A 150 -11.52 27.71 -6.47
N LYS A 151 -11.99 28.83 -5.90
CA LYS A 151 -12.97 28.79 -4.79
C LYS A 151 -14.27 28.09 -5.21
N SER A 152 -14.74 28.38 -6.43
CA SER A 152 -15.92 27.74 -7.06
C SER A 152 -15.78 26.23 -7.29
N GLU A 153 -14.56 25.68 -7.24
CA GLU A 153 -14.33 24.23 -7.23
C GLU A 153 -14.28 23.68 -5.81
N ARG A 154 -13.56 24.35 -4.89
CA ARG A 154 -13.50 23.98 -3.47
C ARG A 154 -14.87 23.97 -2.79
N ASP A 155 -15.72 24.95 -3.11
CA ASP A 155 -17.08 25.09 -2.55
C ASP A 155 -18.03 23.92 -2.91
N LYS A 156 -17.60 22.97 -3.76
CA LYS A 156 -18.32 21.72 -4.07
C LYS A 156 -18.05 20.61 -3.06
N TYR A 157 -17.10 20.79 -2.14
CA TYR A 157 -16.62 19.76 -1.21
C TYR A 157 -16.58 20.31 0.22
N GLU A 158 -17.08 19.54 1.18
CA GLU A 158 -17.06 19.92 2.61
C GLU A 158 -15.64 19.91 3.21
N TYR A 159 -14.77 19.04 2.70
CA TYR A 159 -13.44 18.77 3.27
C TYR A 159 -12.30 19.02 2.27
N ASP A 160 -11.14 19.42 2.79
CA ASP A 160 -9.87 19.60 2.07
C ASP A 160 -9.09 18.30 1.83
N VAL A 161 -9.63 17.16 2.28
CA VAL A 161 -9.21 15.78 1.97
C VAL A 161 -10.44 14.94 1.63
N ASP A 162 -10.26 13.85 0.88
CA ASP A 162 -11.37 12.90 0.67
C ASP A 162 -11.64 12.08 1.94
N LYS A 163 -12.88 12.15 2.44
CA LYS A 163 -13.37 11.34 3.57
C LYS A 163 -14.07 10.05 3.12
N THR A 164 -14.39 9.93 1.84
CA THR A 164 -15.13 8.78 1.29
C THR A 164 -14.26 7.52 1.27
N LEU A 165 -14.72 6.46 1.93
CA LEU A 165 -14.21 5.10 1.75
C LEU A 165 -15.09 4.39 0.72
N THR A 166 -14.49 3.81 -0.31
CA THR A 166 -15.19 3.02 -1.33
C THR A 166 -14.85 1.54 -1.14
N GLN A 167 -15.86 0.70 -0.95
CA GLN A 167 -15.70 -0.74 -0.80
C GLN A 167 -16.26 -1.48 -2.02
N MET A 168 -15.46 -2.37 -2.59
CA MET A 168 -15.85 -3.35 -3.59
C MET A 168 -15.84 -4.74 -2.93
N GLN A 169 -17.00 -5.39 -2.89
CA GLN A 169 -17.23 -6.66 -2.22
C GLN A 169 -17.28 -7.79 -3.26
N PHE A 170 -16.72 -8.95 -2.90
CA PHE A 170 -16.63 -10.12 -3.76
C PHE A 170 -17.29 -11.32 -3.07
N ILE A 171 -18.41 -11.79 -3.62
CA ILE A 171 -19.26 -12.84 -3.04
C ILE A 171 -19.38 -14.00 -4.05
N GLY A 172 -19.28 -15.25 -3.59
CA GLY A 172 -19.49 -16.44 -4.41
C GLY A 172 -20.95 -16.63 -4.79
N ALA A 173 -21.23 -17.41 -5.84
CA ALA A 173 -22.59 -17.77 -6.23
C ALA A 173 -23.30 -18.73 -5.26
N ASP A 174 -22.60 -19.14 -4.20
CA ASP A 174 -23.08 -19.89 -3.04
C ASP A 174 -23.09 -19.01 -1.76
N ASP A 175 -23.19 -17.69 -1.96
CA ASP A 175 -23.19 -16.61 -0.96
C ASP A 175 -21.97 -16.59 -0.02
N LYS A 176 -20.89 -17.32 -0.34
CA LYS A 176 -19.65 -17.28 0.46
C LYS A 176 -18.90 -15.97 0.29
N PRO A 177 -18.39 -15.37 1.37
CA PRO A 177 -17.55 -14.17 1.29
C PRO A 177 -16.17 -14.54 0.73
N LEU A 178 -15.78 -13.96 -0.40
CA LEU A 178 -14.47 -14.18 -1.03
C LEU A 178 -13.46 -13.12 -0.60
N GLY A 179 -13.85 -11.84 -0.64
CA GLY A 179 -12.96 -10.76 -0.26
C GLY A 179 -13.58 -9.36 -0.34
N ALA A 180 -12.78 -8.36 0.03
CA ALA A 180 -13.10 -6.95 -0.11
C ALA A 180 -11.86 -6.15 -0.54
N ILE A 181 -12.04 -5.13 -1.38
CA ILE A 181 -11.05 -4.08 -1.60
C ILE A 181 -11.66 -2.75 -1.15
N ASN A 182 -10.92 -1.99 -0.35
CA ASN A 182 -11.34 -0.74 0.27
C ASN A 182 -10.40 0.38 -0.15
N TRP A 183 -10.86 1.38 -0.89
CA TRP A 183 -10.07 2.56 -1.25
C TRP A 183 -10.39 3.72 -0.31
N PHE A 184 -9.37 4.30 0.32
CA PHE A 184 -9.48 5.45 1.21
C PHE A 184 -8.21 6.30 1.15
N ALA A 185 -8.36 7.63 1.20
CA ALA A 185 -7.25 8.56 1.06
C ALA A 185 -6.52 8.77 2.39
N VAL A 186 -5.39 8.08 2.61
CA VAL A 186 -4.49 8.34 3.74
C VAL A 186 -3.09 7.79 3.46
N HIS A 187 -2.04 8.54 3.79
CA HIS A 187 -0.69 8.00 3.84
C HIS A 187 -0.56 6.92 4.94
N PRO A 188 0.04 5.76 4.65
CA PRO A 188 0.51 4.82 5.67
C PRO A 188 1.89 5.25 6.21
N THR A 189 1.87 6.37 6.94
CA THR A 189 2.99 7.02 7.65
C THR A 189 2.69 7.21 9.15
N SER A 190 1.87 6.34 9.74
CA SER A 190 1.61 6.36 11.19
C SER A 190 2.80 5.80 11.99
N MET A 191 3.56 4.89 11.39
CA MET A 191 4.93 4.51 11.75
C MET A 191 5.90 5.50 11.11
N ASN A 192 6.44 6.43 11.91
CA ASN A 192 7.33 7.48 11.41
C ASN A 192 8.75 6.98 11.10
N ASN A 193 9.59 7.88 10.58
CA ASN A 193 10.98 7.61 10.18
C ASN A 193 11.94 7.16 11.31
N THR A 194 11.52 7.13 12.57
CA THR A 194 12.27 6.51 13.68
C THR A 194 11.95 5.02 13.89
N ASN A 195 11.01 4.47 13.11
CA ASN A 195 10.72 3.05 13.08
C ASN A 195 11.84 2.25 12.40
N HIS A 196 12.12 1.06 12.92
CA HIS A 196 13.08 0.09 12.36
C HIS A 196 12.47 -1.33 12.25
N LEU A 197 11.14 -1.46 12.37
CA LEU A 197 10.40 -2.70 12.18
C LEU A 197 9.71 -2.69 10.81
N VAL A 198 9.74 -3.82 10.10
CA VAL A 198 8.88 -3.98 8.92
C VAL A 198 7.41 -3.94 9.37
N SER A 199 6.60 -3.14 8.68
CA SER A 199 5.19 -2.94 8.98
C SER A 199 4.41 -2.55 7.72
N SER A 200 3.18 -3.04 7.61
CA SER A 200 2.22 -2.63 6.58
C SER A 200 1.42 -1.37 6.98
N ASP A 201 1.76 -0.76 8.12
CA ASP A 201 1.19 0.50 8.66
C ASP A 201 -0.34 0.45 8.83
N ASN A 202 -1.03 1.59 8.79
CA ASN A 202 -2.43 1.74 9.20
C ASN A 202 -3.42 0.96 8.31
N VAL A 203 -3.34 1.10 6.98
CA VAL A 203 -4.16 0.34 6.01
C VAL A 203 -3.82 -1.15 6.04
N GLY A 204 -2.56 -1.50 6.30
CA GLY A 204 -2.13 -2.89 6.47
C GLY A 204 -2.69 -3.54 7.72
N TYR A 205 -2.69 -2.83 8.85
CA TYR A 205 -3.30 -3.33 10.08
C TYR A 205 -4.83 -3.37 9.98
N ALA A 206 -5.48 -2.43 9.28
CA ALA A 206 -6.91 -2.52 8.94
C ALA A 206 -7.22 -3.78 8.10
N SER A 207 -6.34 -4.13 7.16
CA SER A 207 -6.41 -5.38 6.40
C SER A 207 -6.34 -6.60 7.33
N ILE A 208 -5.37 -6.64 8.25
CA ILE A 208 -5.20 -7.73 9.23
C ILE A 208 -6.43 -7.88 10.14
N LEU A 209 -7.02 -6.77 10.62
CA LEU A 209 -8.22 -6.79 11.46
C LEU A 209 -9.41 -7.40 10.72
N PHE A 210 -9.63 -7.02 9.46
CA PHE A 210 -10.71 -7.55 8.64
C PHE A 210 -10.48 -9.03 8.26
N GLU A 211 -9.25 -9.42 7.92
CA GLU A 211 -8.91 -10.82 7.68
C GLU A 211 -9.05 -11.69 8.95
N LYS A 212 -8.66 -11.19 10.14
CA LYS A 212 -8.88 -11.88 11.43
C LYS A 212 -10.38 -12.09 11.68
N MET A 213 -11.22 -11.06 11.47
CA MET A 213 -12.68 -11.18 11.65
C MET A 213 -13.29 -12.22 10.70
N MET A 214 -13.00 -12.14 9.39
CA MET A 214 -13.66 -12.96 8.38
C MET A 214 -13.13 -14.40 8.29
N ASN A 215 -11.87 -14.64 8.70
CA ASN A 215 -11.27 -15.98 8.75
C ASN A 215 -11.36 -16.63 10.15
N ASN A 216 -12.35 -16.25 10.98
CA ASN A 216 -12.60 -16.85 12.31
C ASN A 216 -11.37 -16.83 13.26
N ASN A 217 -10.57 -15.76 13.23
CA ASN A 217 -9.29 -15.62 13.95
C ASN A 217 -8.23 -16.70 13.60
N ALA A 218 -8.20 -17.15 12.34
CA ALA A 218 -7.04 -17.86 11.81
C ALA A 218 -5.75 -17.04 11.93
N ILE A 219 -4.60 -17.72 11.99
CA ILE A 219 -3.26 -17.11 12.00
C ILE A 219 -3.12 -16.14 10.82
N VAL A 220 -2.55 -14.95 11.08
CA VAL A 220 -2.40 -13.89 10.07
C VAL A 220 -1.70 -14.40 8.80
N GLY A 221 -2.19 -13.97 7.65
CA GLY A 221 -1.75 -14.45 6.35
C GLY A 221 -2.37 -15.78 5.91
N LYS A 222 -3.05 -16.53 6.79
CA LYS A 222 -3.80 -17.76 6.46
C LYS A 222 -5.32 -17.49 6.39
N GLY A 223 -6.12 -18.48 6.00
CA GLY A 223 -7.55 -18.32 5.73
C GLY A 223 -7.87 -17.97 4.26
N GLN A 224 -9.14 -18.12 3.86
CA GLN A 224 -9.62 -17.98 2.48
C GLN A 224 -10.05 -16.55 2.11
N PHE A 225 -10.64 -15.80 3.05
CA PHE A 225 -11.05 -14.42 2.81
C PHE A 225 -9.81 -13.52 2.69
N VAL A 226 -9.84 -12.62 1.70
CA VAL A 226 -8.78 -11.62 1.47
C VAL A 226 -9.36 -10.22 1.62
N ALA A 227 -8.77 -9.41 2.50
CA ALA A 227 -9.14 -8.01 2.68
C ALA A 227 -7.97 -7.11 2.26
N ALA A 228 -8.21 -6.23 1.29
CA ALA A 228 -7.24 -5.21 0.89
C ALA A 228 -7.76 -3.81 1.27
N PHE A 229 -6.86 -2.98 1.79
CA PHE A 229 -7.05 -1.53 1.90
C PHE A 229 -6.02 -0.87 0.98
N ALA A 230 -6.51 -0.23 -0.07
CA ALA A 230 -5.76 0.22 -1.23
C ALA A 230 -5.62 1.75 -1.28
N SER A 231 -4.53 2.21 -1.89
CA SER A 231 -4.24 3.62 -2.08
C SER A 231 -5.16 4.27 -3.14
N THR A 232 -5.39 5.56 -2.98
CA THR A 232 -6.10 6.43 -3.94
C THR A 232 -5.28 7.73 -4.09
N ASN A 233 -5.91 8.85 -4.41
CA ASN A 233 -5.37 10.20 -4.34
C ASN A 233 -5.02 10.64 -2.89
N LEU A 234 -3.96 10.05 -2.33
CA LEU A 234 -3.47 10.31 -0.96
C LEU A 234 -2.35 11.36 -0.86
N GLY A 235 -1.95 12.00 -1.97
CA GLY A 235 -0.69 12.75 -2.09
C GLY A 235 -0.49 13.92 -1.13
N ASP A 236 -1.55 14.59 -0.70
CA ASP A 236 -1.52 15.67 0.32
C ASP A 236 -2.17 15.24 1.65
N VAL A 237 -2.41 13.94 1.86
CA VAL A 237 -3.32 13.41 2.89
C VAL A 237 -2.57 12.59 3.95
N SER A 238 -2.48 13.12 5.16
CA SER A 238 -1.70 12.58 6.28
C SER A 238 -2.57 11.88 7.35
N PRO A 239 -2.10 10.79 7.98
CA PRO A 239 -2.76 10.15 9.13
C PRO A 239 -2.48 10.86 10.47
N ASN A 240 -1.61 11.87 10.48
CA ASN A 240 -1.07 12.46 11.70
C ASN A 240 -2.00 13.57 12.25
N THR A 241 -3.22 13.16 12.61
CA THR A 241 -4.40 14.00 12.81
C THR A 241 -4.35 15.00 13.98
N ARG A 242 -3.28 15.05 14.79
CA ARG A 242 -3.07 16.16 15.76
C ARG A 242 -2.50 17.44 15.13
N GLY A 243 -2.20 17.40 13.83
CA GLY A 243 -1.63 18.52 13.08
C GLY A 243 -0.13 18.73 13.33
N PRO A 244 0.53 19.57 12.52
CA PRO A 244 1.95 19.83 12.60
C PRO A 244 2.32 20.81 13.73
N LYS A 245 3.35 20.46 14.50
CA LYS A 245 3.87 21.23 15.62
C LYS A 245 5.39 21.29 15.62
N CYS A 246 5.89 22.33 16.26
CA CYS A 246 7.30 22.57 16.49
C CYS A 246 7.82 21.72 17.67
N GLU A 247 8.96 21.06 17.46
CA GLU A 247 9.47 19.96 18.29
C GLU A 247 9.70 20.28 19.77
N PHE A 248 10.16 21.49 20.10
CA PHE A 248 10.56 21.86 21.46
C PHE A 248 9.62 22.87 22.12
N SER A 249 9.05 23.76 21.31
CA SER A 249 8.14 24.83 21.71
C SER A 249 6.67 24.42 21.70
N GLY A 250 6.32 23.33 21.01
CA GLY A 250 4.95 22.82 20.87
C GLY A 250 4.01 23.74 20.07
N GLN A 251 4.53 24.81 19.47
CA GLN A 251 3.75 25.77 18.68
C GLN A 251 3.22 25.12 17.40
N ASN A 252 2.08 25.63 16.90
CA ASN A 252 1.50 25.17 15.64
C ASN A 252 2.31 25.76 14.46
N CYS A 253 2.73 24.92 13.51
CA CYS A 253 3.46 25.34 12.31
C CYS A 253 2.68 25.12 11.00
N SER A 254 1.34 24.96 11.07
CA SER A 254 0.45 24.70 9.91
C SER A 254 0.41 25.81 8.84
N ASP A 255 0.93 27.00 9.11
CA ASP A 255 0.93 28.12 8.15
C ASP A 255 2.23 28.20 7.36
N GLN A 256 3.37 28.23 8.05
CA GLN A 256 4.70 28.42 7.43
C GLN A 256 5.50 27.12 7.27
N TYR A 257 5.16 26.05 7.99
CA TYR A 257 5.87 24.76 7.99
C TYR A 257 7.34 24.82 8.44
N THR A 258 7.73 25.97 8.97
CA THR A 258 8.98 26.27 9.67
C THR A 258 8.67 26.55 11.13
N CYS A 259 9.71 26.59 11.97
CA CYS A 259 9.59 26.89 13.40
C CYS A 259 10.53 28.05 13.78
N PRO A 260 10.13 28.93 14.72
CA PRO A 260 10.94 30.07 15.12
C PRO A 260 12.16 29.68 15.97
N GLY A 261 12.21 28.44 16.49
CA GLY A 261 13.38 27.91 17.19
C GLY A 261 14.53 27.56 16.25
N ASN A 262 15.76 27.85 16.68
CA ASN A 262 16.98 27.57 15.91
C ASN A 262 17.17 26.06 15.68
N LYS A 263 16.92 25.60 14.44
CA LYS A 263 16.91 24.18 14.01
C LYS A 263 15.83 23.31 14.67
N GLU A 264 14.70 23.91 15.00
CA GLU A 264 13.52 23.18 15.47
C GLU A 264 12.72 22.62 14.27
N MET A 265 12.36 21.34 14.30
CA MET A 265 11.63 20.71 13.20
C MET A 265 10.11 20.86 13.37
N CYS A 266 9.40 21.07 12.25
CA CYS A 266 7.94 21.07 12.17
C CYS A 266 7.45 19.67 11.76
N PHE A 267 6.77 18.94 12.66
CA PHE A 267 6.29 17.58 12.38
C PHE A 267 4.85 17.35 12.90
N ALA A 268 4.10 16.48 12.22
CA ALA A 268 2.74 16.11 12.59
C ALA A 268 2.73 14.86 13.46
N SER A 269 1.79 14.79 14.42
CA SER A 269 1.65 13.66 15.34
C SER A 269 0.34 12.90 15.14
N GLY A 270 0.42 11.57 15.13
CA GLY A 270 -0.74 10.68 15.18
C GLY A 270 -1.54 10.79 16.49
N PRO A 271 -2.75 10.21 16.52
CA PRO A 271 -3.70 10.36 17.63
C PRO A 271 -3.36 9.56 18.90
N GLY A 272 -2.39 8.64 18.87
CA GLY A 272 -1.97 7.80 19.99
C GLY A 272 -0.86 8.39 20.86
N LYS A 273 -0.47 7.72 21.95
CA LYS A 273 0.68 8.10 22.80
C LYS A 273 2.03 7.82 22.12
N ASP A 274 2.06 6.83 21.23
CA ASP A 274 3.20 6.48 20.38
C ASP A 274 2.74 6.16 18.94
N MET A 275 3.69 5.81 18.07
CA MET A 275 3.43 5.44 16.67
C MET A 275 2.58 4.16 16.51
N PHE A 276 2.69 3.19 17.42
CA PHE A 276 1.94 1.93 17.34
C PHE A 276 0.49 2.15 17.77
N GLU A 277 0.25 2.93 18.84
CA GLU A 277 -1.11 3.31 19.24
C GLU A 277 -1.75 4.24 18.20
N SER A 278 -0.97 5.12 17.57
CA SER A 278 -1.45 5.96 16.45
C SER A 278 -1.85 5.11 15.24
N THR A 279 -0.98 4.21 14.78
CA THR A 279 -1.26 3.28 13.69
C THR A 279 -2.49 2.43 14.01
N SER A 280 -2.63 1.96 15.25
CA SER A 280 -3.79 1.21 15.72
C SER A 280 -5.08 2.03 15.63
N ILE A 281 -5.10 3.28 16.10
CA ILE A 281 -6.30 4.13 16.08
C ILE A 281 -6.73 4.45 14.64
N ILE A 282 -5.80 4.80 13.76
CA ILE A 282 -6.11 5.11 12.35
C ILE A 282 -6.60 3.84 11.64
N ALA A 283 -5.95 2.69 11.85
CA ALA A 283 -6.39 1.40 11.32
C ALA A 283 -7.83 1.04 11.75
N HIS A 284 -8.15 1.21 13.05
CA HIS A 284 -9.48 0.86 13.58
C HIS A 284 -10.59 1.71 12.95
N LYS A 285 -10.40 3.03 12.77
CA LYS A 285 -11.43 3.89 12.14
C LYS A 285 -11.77 3.45 10.71
N ILE A 286 -10.76 3.14 9.91
CA ILE A 286 -10.92 2.72 8.51
C ILE A 286 -11.50 1.29 8.45
N TYR A 287 -11.11 0.41 9.38
CA TYR A 287 -11.64 -0.94 9.54
C TYR A 287 -13.10 -0.97 10.01
N GLU A 288 -13.49 -0.16 11.00
CA GLU A 288 -14.84 -0.11 11.56
C GLU A 288 -15.87 0.33 10.50
N GLU A 289 -15.54 1.35 9.70
CA GLU A 289 -16.37 1.77 8.57
C GLU A 289 -16.41 0.71 7.46
N SER A 290 -15.28 0.07 7.15
CA SER A 290 -15.21 -1.06 6.21
C SER A 290 -16.12 -2.23 6.65
N VAL A 291 -16.20 -2.52 7.96
CA VAL A 291 -17.11 -3.52 8.52
C VAL A 291 -18.57 -3.04 8.55
N ARG A 292 -18.83 -1.73 8.69
CA ARG A 292 -20.17 -1.16 8.55
C ARG A 292 -20.68 -1.31 7.11
N LEU A 293 -19.84 -1.00 6.12
CA LEU A 293 -20.15 -1.19 4.70
C LEU A 293 -20.34 -2.66 4.32
N TRP A 294 -19.52 -3.56 4.87
CA TRP A 294 -19.66 -5.00 4.66
C TRP A 294 -21.01 -5.57 5.16
N LYS A 295 -21.62 -4.90 6.14
CA LYS A 295 -22.91 -5.28 6.75
C LYS A 295 -24.07 -4.38 6.28
N SER A 296 -23.86 -3.60 5.22
CA SER A 296 -24.84 -2.64 4.71
C SER A 296 -25.74 -3.27 3.65
N ASP A 297 -27.06 -3.17 3.81
CA ASP A 297 -28.01 -3.50 2.75
C ASP A 297 -27.94 -2.50 1.57
N ASN A 298 -27.37 -1.30 1.80
CA ASN A 298 -27.17 -0.28 0.77
C ASN A 298 -25.91 -0.60 -0.07
N THR A 299 -25.99 -1.67 -0.86
CA THR A 299 -24.96 -2.08 -1.84
C THR A 299 -25.56 -2.12 -3.25
N VAL A 300 -24.79 -1.70 -4.25
CA VAL A 300 -25.18 -1.78 -5.66
C VAL A 300 -24.45 -2.96 -6.28
N GLU A 301 -25.18 -3.90 -6.89
CA GLU A 301 -24.52 -4.95 -7.69
C GLU A 301 -23.93 -4.33 -8.96
N VAL A 302 -22.64 -4.58 -9.17
CA VAL A 302 -21.94 -4.19 -10.39
C VAL A 302 -22.31 -5.21 -11.47
N ILE A 303 -22.86 -4.74 -12.59
CA ILE A 303 -23.29 -5.60 -13.71
C ILE A 303 -22.78 -5.00 -15.03
N GLY A 304 -22.22 -5.85 -15.89
CA GLY A 304 -21.78 -5.48 -17.23
C GLY A 304 -20.38 -5.99 -17.58
N PRO A 305 -19.88 -5.66 -18.79
CA PRO A 305 -18.64 -6.23 -19.30
C PRO A 305 -17.41 -5.76 -18.53
N VAL A 306 -16.42 -6.66 -18.38
CA VAL A 306 -15.07 -6.31 -17.95
C VAL A 306 -14.26 -5.89 -19.17
N ARG A 307 -13.67 -4.69 -19.14
CA ARG A 307 -12.79 -4.18 -20.21
C ARG A 307 -11.60 -3.46 -19.60
N ALA A 308 -10.39 -3.86 -19.97
CA ALA A 308 -9.16 -3.20 -19.53
C ALA A 308 -8.43 -2.58 -20.73
N VAL A 309 -7.81 -1.42 -20.52
CA VAL A 309 -7.00 -0.69 -21.51
C VAL A 309 -5.76 -0.14 -20.81
N HIS A 310 -4.60 -0.28 -21.46
CA HIS A 310 -3.29 0.15 -20.97
C HIS A 310 -2.53 0.84 -22.10
N GLN A 311 -1.80 1.90 -21.77
CA GLN A 311 -0.87 2.56 -22.66
C GLN A 311 0.36 3.05 -21.88
N TYR A 312 1.56 2.81 -22.42
CA TYR A 312 2.76 3.51 -21.98
C TYR A 312 2.78 4.93 -22.55
N VAL A 313 3.15 5.91 -21.73
CA VAL A 313 3.08 7.33 -22.10
C VAL A 313 4.42 8.00 -21.79
N ASN A 314 5.07 8.56 -22.81
CA ASN A 314 6.27 9.38 -22.63
C ASN A 314 5.83 10.80 -22.25
N MET A 315 5.73 11.08 -20.95
CA MET A 315 5.13 12.31 -20.43
C MET A 315 5.74 13.61 -21.01
N PRO A 316 7.09 13.72 -21.18
CA PRO A 316 7.71 14.89 -21.82
C PRO A 316 7.38 15.13 -23.30
N GLU A 317 6.67 14.21 -23.97
CA GLU A 317 6.25 14.32 -25.37
C GLU A 317 4.73 14.51 -25.53
N GLN A 318 3.98 14.55 -24.42
CA GLN A 318 2.53 14.75 -24.48
C GLN A 318 2.17 16.24 -24.50
N SER A 319 1.03 16.53 -25.15
CA SER A 319 0.33 17.81 -25.01
C SER A 319 -1.13 17.62 -24.60
N ALA A 320 -1.68 18.65 -23.97
CA ALA A 320 -3.10 18.75 -23.64
C ALA A 320 -3.59 20.19 -23.84
N GLU A 321 -4.91 20.36 -23.98
CA GLU A 321 -5.55 21.67 -23.95
C GLU A 321 -5.82 22.05 -22.48
N PHE A 322 -5.45 23.27 -22.10
CA PHE A 322 -5.64 23.80 -20.74
C PHE A 322 -6.47 25.08 -20.78
N TYR A 323 -7.56 25.15 -20.01
CA TYR A 323 -8.26 26.41 -19.78
C TYR A 323 -7.59 27.18 -18.64
N ASN A 324 -6.99 28.32 -18.98
CA ASN A 324 -6.34 29.17 -17.99
C ASN A 324 -7.35 30.19 -17.46
N GLU A 325 -7.91 29.95 -16.27
CA GLU A 325 -8.89 30.81 -15.59
C GLU A 325 -8.43 32.28 -15.45
N THR A 326 -7.12 32.54 -15.43
CA THR A 326 -6.55 33.89 -15.28
C THR A 326 -6.55 34.66 -16.60
N THR A 327 -6.14 34.02 -17.70
CA THR A 327 -6.09 34.64 -19.04
C THR A 327 -7.40 34.47 -19.82
N ARG A 328 -8.27 33.56 -19.37
CA ARG A 328 -9.56 33.14 -19.95
C ARG A 328 -9.49 32.55 -21.36
N ILE A 329 -8.31 32.08 -21.76
CA ILE A 329 -8.09 31.40 -23.04
C ILE A 329 -7.75 29.93 -22.84
N PHE A 330 -7.92 29.15 -23.91
CA PHE A 330 -7.37 27.82 -24.02
C PHE A 330 -5.92 27.91 -24.53
N GLU A 331 -5.02 27.18 -23.88
CA GLU A 331 -3.58 27.16 -24.14
C GLU A 331 -3.17 25.70 -24.40
N GLU A 332 -2.40 25.41 -25.46
CA GLU A 332 -1.77 24.09 -25.60
C GLU A 332 -0.57 24.01 -24.66
N VAL A 333 -0.57 23.01 -23.79
CA VAL A 333 0.43 22.81 -22.75
C VAL A 333 1.12 21.46 -22.91
N HIS A 334 2.42 21.41 -22.60
CA HIS A 334 3.27 20.24 -22.82
C HIS A 334 3.86 19.70 -21.51
N GLY A 335 4.19 18.41 -21.49
CA GLY A 335 4.91 17.79 -20.37
C GLY A 335 6.39 18.15 -20.36
N CYS A 336 6.96 18.32 -19.18
CA CYS A 336 8.37 18.64 -19.00
C CYS A 336 9.25 17.40 -18.77
N VAL A 337 10.52 17.50 -19.13
CA VAL A 337 11.55 16.53 -18.73
C VAL A 337 11.62 16.46 -17.19
N PRO A 338 11.67 15.27 -16.56
CA PRO A 338 11.67 15.12 -15.10
C PRO A 338 12.64 16.03 -14.37
N ALA A 339 12.14 16.70 -13.33
CA ALA A 339 12.95 17.50 -12.41
C ALA A 339 12.30 17.65 -11.03
N MET A 340 13.10 17.53 -9.97
CA MET A 340 12.70 17.80 -8.58
C MET A 340 12.98 19.25 -8.20
N GLY A 341 12.04 19.87 -7.48
CA GLY A 341 12.19 21.22 -6.93
C GLY A 341 13.01 21.28 -5.65
N TYR A 342 13.35 22.48 -5.17
CA TYR A 342 14.09 22.65 -3.90
C TYR A 342 13.33 22.07 -2.69
N SER A 343 12.01 22.27 -2.63
CA SER A 343 11.18 21.79 -1.52
C SER A 343 10.98 20.27 -1.46
N PHE A 344 11.48 19.50 -2.43
CA PHE A 344 11.63 18.04 -2.29
C PHE A 344 12.57 17.70 -1.12
N ALA A 345 13.69 18.41 -0.99
CA ALA A 345 14.68 18.16 0.07
C ALA A 345 14.24 18.66 1.47
N ALA A 346 13.12 19.40 1.55
CA ALA A 346 12.49 19.83 2.80
C ALA A 346 11.62 18.74 3.46
N GLY A 347 11.26 17.68 2.71
CA GLY A 347 10.34 16.64 3.18
C GLY A 347 8.94 17.16 3.51
N THR A 348 8.19 16.42 4.33
CA THR A 348 6.83 16.77 4.76
C THR A 348 6.73 16.81 6.28
N THR A 349 5.57 17.16 6.82
CA THR A 349 5.31 17.07 8.26
C THR A 349 5.21 15.62 8.76
N ASP A 350 4.99 14.64 7.89
CA ASP A 350 5.03 13.20 8.22
C ASP A 350 6.47 12.66 8.34
N GLY A 351 7.41 13.32 7.64
CA GLY A 351 8.82 12.98 7.61
C GLY A 351 9.64 14.20 7.17
N PRO A 352 10.08 15.06 8.13
CA PRO A 352 10.81 16.27 7.79
C PRO A 352 12.17 15.97 7.16
N GLY A 353 12.54 16.76 6.15
CA GLY A 353 13.77 16.62 5.40
C GLY A 353 14.96 17.35 6.03
N SER A 354 15.85 17.85 5.18
CA SER A 354 17.04 18.56 5.63
C SER A 354 16.73 20.00 6.05
N PHE A 355 17.23 20.40 7.23
CA PHE A 355 17.12 21.75 7.80
C PHE A 355 17.65 22.90 6.92
N ALA A 356 18.25 22.59 5.76
CA ALA A 356 18.73 23.55 4.77
C ALA A 356 17.72 23.87 3.65
N PHE A 357 16.50 23.33 3.71
CA PHE A 357 15.45 23.50 2.70
C PHE A 357 14.08 23.71 3.34
N GLU A 358 13.28 24.61 2.76
CA GLU A 358 11.94 24.95 3.24
C GLU A 358 10.87 24.57 2.19
N GLN A 359 9.66 24.25 2.63
CA GLN A 359 8.52 24.04 1.73
C GLN A 359 7.96 25.37 1.22
N GLY A 360 7.64 25.46 -0.08
CA GLY A 360 7.20 26.70 -0.71
C GLY A 360 8.33 27.48 -1.42
N THR A 361 9.48 26.84 -1.64
CA THR A 361 10.65 27.49 -2.24
C THR A 361 10.47 27.67 -3.75
N THR A 362 10.17 28.91 -4.18
CA THR A 362 10.08 29.31 -5.59
C THR A 362 11.34 29.95 -6.15
N THR A 363 12.34 30.26 -5.30
CA THR A 363 13.62 30.87 -5.70
C THR A 363 14.79 29.89 -5.55
N SER A 364 15.84 30.04 -6.35
CA SER A 364 17.01 29.13 -6.35
C SER A 364 18.18 29.67 -5.54
N ASN A 365 18.96 28.79 -4.90
CA ASN A 365 20.16 29.18 -4.14
C ASN A 365 21.45 28.99 -4.96
N PRO A 366 22.36 29.99 -5.05
CA PRO A 366 23.61 29.87 -5.82
C PRO A 366 24.50 28.67 -5.45
N PHE A 367 24.58 28.29 -4.17
CA PHE A 367 25.39 27.15 -3.72
C PHE A 367 24.81 25.82 -4.21
N TRP A 368 23.52 25.58 -3.98
CA TRP A 368 22.84 24.37 -4.44
C TRP A 368 22.75 24.30 -5.97
N ASN A 369 22.63 25.44 -6.65
CA ASN A 369 22.75 25.51 -8.11
C ASN A 369 24.13 25.01 -8.61
N ALA A 370 25.23 25.31 -7.91
CA ALA A 370 26.56 24.81 -8.27
C ALA A 370 26.68 23.29 -8.06
N VAL A 371 26.19 22.78 -6.93
CA VAL A 371 26.16 21.33 -6.64
C VAL A 371 25.32 20.56 -7.68
N ARG A 372 24.14 21.07 -8.03
CA ARG A 372 23.31 20.53 -9.12
C ARG A 372 24.05 20.54 -10.46
N ASN A 373 24.61 21.68 -10.84
CA ASN A 373 25.25 21.85 -12.15
C ASN A 373 26.46 20.93 -12.36
N PHE A 374 27.15 20.53 -11.28
CA PHE A 374 28.21 19.52 -11.31
C PHE A 374 27.69 18.11 -11.66
N LEU A 375 26.47 17.76 -11.24
CA LEU A 375 25.84 16.46 -11.52
C LEU A 375 25.13 16.46 -12.90
N ALA A 376 24.25 17.44 -13.12
CA ALA A 376 23.60 17.72 -14.40
C ALA A 376 22.98 19.12 -14.38
N ALA A 377 23.49 20.03 -15.21
CA ALA A 377 22.88 21.34 -15.38
C ALA A 377 21.55 21.24 -16.18
N PRO A 378 20.44 21.82 -15.69
CA PRO A 378 19.21 21.96 -16.47
C PRO A 378 19.41 23.01 -17.58
N THR A 379 18.74 22.81 -18.72
CA THR A 379 18.74 23.78 -19.82
C THR A 379 17.74 24.92 -19.56
N GLU A 380 17.88 26.04 -20.27
CA GLU A 380 16.90 27.14 -20.22
C GLU A 380 15.47 26.68 -20.56
N ASN A 381 15.33 25.70 -21.47
CA ASN A 381 14.04 25.08 -21.79
C ASN A 381 13.49 24.23 -20.63
N ASP A 382 14.35 23.50 -19.89
CA ASP A 382 13.93 22.76 -18.70
C ASP A 382 13.43 23.72 -17.61
N ILE A 383 14.18 24.80 -17.37
CA ILE A 383 13.84 25.84 -16.38
C ILE A 383 12.52 26.53 -16.75
N ARG A 384 12.35 26.93 -18.03
CA ARG A 384 11.12 27.58 -18.49
C ARG A 384 9.90 26.66 -18.39
N CYS A 385 10.05 25.37 -18.74
CA CYS A 385 8.96 24.40 -18.68
C CYS A 385 8.53 24.10 -17.23
N GLN A 386 9.49 23.90 -16.32
CA GLN A 386 9.22 23.55 -14.93
C GLN A 386 8.73 24.75 -14.08
N SER A 387 8.84 25.99 -14.58
CA SER A 387 8.43 27.23 -13.89
C SER A 387 7.05 27.12 -13.21
N PRO A 388 6.88 27.60 -11.96
CA PRO A 388 7.83 28.35 -11.13
C PRO A 388 8.81 27.49 -10.31
N LYS A 389 8.89 26.17 -10.52
CA LYS A 389 9.79 25.29 -9.76
C LYS A 389 11.27 25.66 -9.96
N PRO A 390 12.01 26.06 -8.89
CA PRO A 390 13.46 26.09 -8.96
C PRO A 390 13.96 24.64 -8.98
N ILE A 391 14.60 24.22 -10.07
CA ILE A 391 15.08 22.84 -10.22
C ILE A 391 16.26 22.59 -9.27
N LEU A 392 16.10 21.66 -8.33
CA LEU A 392 17.18 21.12 -7.49
C LEU A 392 17.89 19.96 -8.16
N LEU A 393 17.15 19.00 -8.75
CA LEU A 393 17.70 17.85 -9.46
C LEU A 393 17.09 17.78 -10.87
N ALA A 394 17.93 17.86 -11.90
CA ALA A 394 17.53 17.73 -13.30
C ALA A 394 17.47 16.25 -13.73
N THR A 395 16.71 15.44 -12.99
CA THR A 395 16.71 13.96 -13.05
C THR A 395 16.50 13.38 -14.45
N GLY A 396 15.66 13.99 -15.29
CA GLY A 396 15.46 13.58 -16.68
C GLY A 396 16.64 13.89 -17.62
N ARG A 397 17.65 14.62 -17.14
CA ARG A 397 18.97 14.80 -17.79
C ARG A 397 20.03 13.88 -17.19
N MET A 398 19.84 13.37 -15.97
CA MET A 398 20.77 12.51 -15.24
C MET A 398 20.68 11.06 -15.74
N LYS A 399 21.80 10.53 -16.24
CA LYS A 399 21.89 9.19 -16.87
C LYS A 399 23.00 8.28 -16.29
N LEU A 400 23.74 8.75 -15.29
CA LEU A 400 24.81 8.00 -14.64
C LEU A 400 24.42 7.74 -13.18
N PRO A 401 24.53 6.50 -12.66
CA PRO A 401 24.95 5.28 -13.37
C PRO A 401 23.94 4.77 -14.41
N TYR A 402 22.65 5.08 -14.25
CA TYR A 402 21.55 4.79 -15.18
C TYR A 402 20.45 5.86 -15.02
N GLN A 403 19.20 5.57 -15.41
CA GLN A 403 18.07 6.49 -15.30
C GLN A 403 17.77 6.86 -13.82
N TRP A 404 17.53 8.15 -13.54
CA TRP A 404 17.22 8.63 -12.19
C TRP A 404 15.73 8.63 -11.84
N GLN A 405 14.86 8.91 -12.83
CA GLN A 405 13.40 8.91 -12.71
C GLN A 405 12.78 8.57 -14.08
N PRO A 406 11.57 7.97 -14.12
CA PRO A 406 10.92 7.56 -15.36
C PRO A 406 10.49 8.74 -16.22
N LYS A 407 10.63 8.58 -17.55
CA LYS A 407 9.98 9.44 -18.56
C LYS A 407 8.74 8.78 -19.17
N ILE A 408 8.79 7.45 -19.27
CA ILE A 408 7.72 6.61 -19.77
C ILE A 408 7.01 6.00 -18.55
N VAL A 409 5.72 6.28 -18.41
CA VAL A 409 4.87 5.76 -17.34
C VAL A 409 3.83 4.80 -17.89
N SER A 410 3.40 3.83 -17.08
CA SER A 410 2.22 3.02 -17.35
C SER A 410 0.95 3.81 -16.99
N THR A 411 -0.02 3.85 -17.90
CA THR A 411 -1.37 4.37 -17.62
C THR A 411 -2.40 3.29 -17.96
N GLN A 412 -3.37 3.05 -17.06
CA GLN A 412 -4.27 1.90 -17.17
C GLN A 412 -5.64 2.16 -16.57
N VAL A 413 -6.68 1.66 -17.23
CA VAL A 413 -8.05 1.63 -16.71
C VAL A 413 -8.67 0.25 -16.81
N ALA A 414 -9.49 -0.10 -15.83
CA ALA A 414 -10.41 -1.24 -15.88
C ALA A 414 -11.84 -0.72 -15.70
N VAL A 415 -12.70 -0.97 -16.68
CA VAL A 415 -14.14 -0.72 -16.63
C VAL A 415 -14.83 -2.05 -16.36
N ILE A 416 -15.67 -2.10 -15.33
CA ILE A 416 -16.42 -3.28 -14.88
C ILE A 416 -17.86 -2.82 -14.71
N GLY A 417 -18.69 -3.02 -15.75
CA GLY A 417 -20.03 -2.42 -15.77
C GLY A 417 -19.98 -0.89 -15.68
N ASN A 418 -20.62 -0.32 -14.67
CA ASN A 418 -20.61 1.10 -14.33
C ASN A 418 -19.44 1.54 -13.42
N VAL A 419 -18.57 0.62 -12.97
CA VAL A 419 -17.41 0.93 -12.13
C VAL A 419 -16.17 1.15 -13.00
N VAL A 420 -15.44 2.24 -12.76
CA VAL A 420 -14.15 2.53 -13.44
C VAL A 420 -13.04 2.61 -12.41
N ILE A 421 -12.04 1.72 -12.52
CA ILE A 421 -10.80 1.76 -11.74
C ILE A 421 -9.71 2.37 -12.63
N ALA A 422 -9.26 3.57 -12.28
CA ALA A 422 -8.14 4.26 -12.94
C ALA A 422 -6.86 4.04 -12.12
N GLY A 423 -5.96 3.20 -12.62
CA GLY A 423 -4.66 2.98 -12.00
C GLY A 423 -3.69 4.10 -12.38
N VAL A 424 -3.34 4.96 -11.42
CA VAL A 424 -2.47 6.13 -11.63
C VAL A 424 -1.02 5.89 -11.18
N PRO A 425 0.00 6.29 -11.97
CA PRO A 425 1.41 5.95 -11.70
C PRO A 425 2.10 6.89 -10.68
N GLY A 426 1.39 7.34 -9.65
CA GLY A 426 1.96 8.27 -8.66
C GLY A 426 0.95 8.77 -7.62
N GLU A 427 1.41 9.72 -6.80
CA GLU A 427 0.71 10.28 -5.64
C GLU A 427 -0.12 11.50 -6.03
N PHE A 428 -1.36 11.27 -6.48
CA PHE A 428 -2.31 12.34 -6.79
C PHE A 428 -2.75 13.05 -5.50
N THR A 429 -2.71 14.39 -5.47
CA THR A 429 -3.34 15.18 -4.41
C THR A 429 -4.86 15.04 -4.40
N THR A 430 -5.49 15.49 -3.31
CA THR A 430 -6.94 15.50 -3.12
C THR A 430 -7.67 16.11 -4.32
N MET A 431 -7.32 17.34 -4.74
CA MET A 431 -8.01 17.96 -5.88
C MET A 431 -7.62 17.34 -7.23
N SER A 432 -6.40 16.83 -7.38
CA SER A 432 -5.99 16.08 -8.58
C SER A 432 -6.84 14.83 -8.79
N GLY A 433 -7.08 14.06 -7.72
CA GLY A 433 -7.95 12.89 -7.76
C GLY A 433 -9.42 13.25 -7.99
N ARG A 434 -9.92 14.34 -7.37
CA ARG A 434 -11.27 14.87 -7.63
C ARG A 434 -11.46 15.23 -9.11
N ARG A 435 -10.54 16.01 -9.69
CA ARG A 435 -10.56 16.37 -11.12
C ARG A 435 -10.50 15.14 -12.03
N LEU A 436 -9.70 14.13 -11.70
CA LEU A 436 -9.63 12.87 -12.45
C LEU A 436 -10.95 12.08 -12.40
N ARG A 437 -11.56 11.96 -11.20
CA ARG A 437 -12.86 11.29 -11.04
C ARG A 437 -13.95 11.96 -11.89
N GLU A 438 -14.07 13.29 -11.85
CA GLU A 438 -15.07 14.01 -12.64
C GLU A 438 -14.77 14.01 -14.15
N ALA A 439 -13.49 14.07 -14.55
CA ALA A 439 -13.08 13.95 -15.95
C ALA A 439 -13.49 12.59 -16.55
N ILE A 440 -13.34 11.50 -15.78
CA ILE A 440 -13.76 10.16 -16.18
C ILE A 440 -15.29 10.02 -16.19
N LYS A 441 -15.98 10.49 -15.13
CA LYS A 441 -17.46 10.47 -15.07
C LYS A 441 -18.08 11.12 -16.30
N LYS A 442 -17.54 12.26 -16.75
CA LYS A 442 -18.04 12.94 -17.96
C LYS A 442 -18.07 11.99 -19.18
N VAL A 443 -16.98 11.25 -19.42
CA VAL A 443 -16.88 10.30 -20.55
C VAL A 443 -17.84 9.11 -20.40
N MET A 444 -18.13 8.70 -19.15
CA MET A 444 -19.09 7.63 -18.88
C MET A 444 -20.55 8.10 -19.04
N ASN A 445 -20.88 9.31 -18.59
CA ASN A 445 -22.20 9.93 -18.71
C ASN A 445 -22.58 10.21 -20.19
N ASP A 446 -21.60 10.39 -21.07
CA ASP A 446 -21.82 10.49 -22.53
C ASP A 446 -22.20 9.13 -23.17
N VAL A 447 -22.14 8.01 -22.42
CA VAL A 447 -22.29 6.64 -22.94
C VAL A 447 -23.31 5.78 -22.16
N SER A 448 -23.51 6.01 -20.85
CA SER A 448 -24.63 5.45 -20.09
C SER A 448 -25.32 6.50 -19.22
N VAL A 449 -26.56 6.21 -18.84
CA VAL A 449 -27.35 6.96 -17.85
C VAL A 449 -27.16 6.44 -16.42
N ASP A 450 -26.44 5.32 -16.25
CA ASP A 450 -26.19 4.70 -14.95
C ASP A 450 -25.18 5.52 -14.11
N GLU A 451 -25.39 5.59 -12.80
CA GLU A 451 -24.45 6.24 -11.90
C GLU A 451 -23.09 5.52 -11.93
N THR A 452 -22.03 6.27 -12.24
CA THR A 452 -20.67 5.74 -12.43
C THR A 452 -19.80 5.97 -11.19
N SER A 453 -19.44 4.88 -10.50
CA SER A 453 -18.44 4.91 -9.43
C SER A 453 -17.02 4.90 -10.01
N VAL A 454 -16.32 6.03 -9.90
CA VAL A 454 -14.92 6.15 -10.35
C VAL A 454 -13.96 6.05 -9.16
N ILE A 455 -13.15 5.00 -9.19
CA ILE A 455 -12.09 4.70 -8.23
C ILE A 455 -10.75 5.15 -8.83
N VAL A 456 -9.99 5.96 -8.10
CA VAL A 456 -8.57 6.19 -8.37
C VAL A 456 -7.78 5.18 -7.56
N ALA A 457 -6.97 4.36 -8.22
CA ALA A 457 -6.06 3.43 -7.55
C ALA A 457 -4.63 3.99 -7.63
N GLY A 458 -4.10 4.38 -6.49
CA GLY A 458 -2.77 5.00 -6.38
C GLY A 458 -1.63 4.01 -6.68
N LEU A 459 -0.43 4.56 -6.91
CA LEU A 459 0.83 3.81 -7.05
C LEU A 459 0.77 2.65 -8.06
N CYS A 460 0.03 2.82 -9.16
CA CYS A 460 -0.22 1.75 -10.11
C CYS A 460 0.91 1.61 -11.13
N ASN A 461 1.53 0.43 -11.16
CA ASN A 461 2.50 -0.06 -12.14
C ASN A 461 3.85 0.69 -12.19
N THR A 462 3.85 2.00 -12.36
CA THR A 462 5.05 2.87 -12.33
C THR A 462 4.89 3.85 -11.18
N TYR A 463 6.00 4.26 -10.56
CA TYR A 463 6.01 5.36 -9.59
C TYR A 463 6.74 6.56 -10.20
N SER A 464 6.03 7.67 -10.38
CA SER A 464 6.53 8.94 -10.93
C SER A 464 6.35 10.10 -9.95
N ASP A 465 6.51 9.84 -8.65
CA ASP A 465 6.27 10.79 -7.56
C ASP A 465 4.86 11.41 -7.60
N TYR A 466 4.74 12.72 -7.40
CA TYR A 466 3.48 13.39 -7.07
C TYR A 466 2.78 13.95 -8.29
N VAL A 467 1.47 14.17 -8.15
CA VAL A 467 0.65 14.90 -9.12
C VAL A 467 -0.22 15.91 -8.37
N THR A 468 0.17 17.18 -8.43
CA THR A 468 -0.61 18.34 -7.99
C THR A 468 -1.47 18.91 -9.12
N THR A 469 -2.48 19.70 -8.77
CA THR A 469 -3.12 20.60 -9.75
C THR A 469 -2.12 21.66 -10.26
N PRO A 470 -2.35 22.27 -11.44
CA PRO A 470 -1.55 23.42 -11.90
C PRO A 470 -1.52 24.57 -10.89
N GLU A 471 -2.58 24.74 -10.09
CA GLU A 471 -2.71 25.75 -9.05
C GLU A 471 -1.92 25.39 -7.79
N GLU A 472 -2.07 24.18 -7.26
CA GLU A 472 -1.26 23.64 -6.14
C GLU A 472 0.24 23.68 -6.48
N TYR A 473 0.60 23.41 -7.74
CA TYR A 473 1.96 23.45 -8.25
C TYR A 473 2.60 24.84 -8.08
N GLN A 474 1.86 25.94 -8.23
CA GLN A 474 2.41 27.30 -8.11
C GLN A 474 2.99 27.58 -6.72
N ILE A 475 2.44 26.95 -5.68
CA ILE A 475 2.86 27.15 -4.29
C ILE A 475 4.18 26.41 -4.00
N GLN A 476 4.60 25.44 -4.81
CA GLN A 476 5.88 24.70 -4.65
C GLN A 476 6.14 24.14 -3.23
N ARG A 477 5.09 23.62 -2.59
CA ARG A 477 5.21 22.69 -1.45
C ARG A 477 5.86 21.38 -1.88
N TYR A 478 6.10 20.46 -0.94
CA TYR A 478 6.75 19.18 -1.23
C TYR A 478 6.12 18.43 -2.41
N GLU A 479 4.78 18.37 -2.48
CA GLU A 479 4.05 17.70 -3.57
C GLU A 479 4.27 18.41 -4.93
N GLY A 480 4.22 19.75 -4.96
CA GLY A 480 4.43 20.55 -6.18
C GLY A 480 5.88 20.54 -6.67
N ALA A 481 6.84 20.53 -5.73
CA ALA A 481 8.25 20.33 -6.03
C ALA A 481 8.54 18.91 -6.56
N SER A 482 7.74 17.92 -6.14
CA SER A 482 7.85 16.51 -6.53
C SER A 482 6.91 16.12 -7.68
N THR A 483 6.18 17.08 -8.28
CA THR A 483 5.37 16.86 -9.49
C THR A 483 6.26 16.95 -10.73
N ILE A 484 6.83 15.81 -11.16
CA ILE A 484 8.09 15.81 -11.93
C ILE A 484 7.98 16.27 -13.38
N TYR A 485 6.81 16.15 -14.01
CA TYR A 485 6.60 16.54 -15.42
C TYR A 485 6.10 17.99 -15.59
N GLY A 486 6.23 18.84 -14.56
CA GLY A 486 5.91 20.26 -14.61
C GLY A 486 4.45 20.59 -14.27
N PRO A 487 4.03 21.88 -14.40
CA PRO A 487 2.73 22.37 -13.92
C PRO A 487 1.52 21.66 -14.53
N HIS A 488 1.63 21.18 -15.78
CA HIS A 488 0.52 20.55 -16.51
C HIS A 488 0.53 19.02 -16.46
N THR A 489 1.28 18.43 -15.52
CA THR A 489 1.30 16.98 -15.26
C THR A 489 -0.12 16.42 -15.10
N LEU A 490 -0.95 17.06 -14.27
CA LEU A 490 -2.34 16.66 -14.11
C LEU A 490 -3.14 16.80 -15.41
N THR A 491 -3.04 17.94 -16.11
CA THR A 491 -3.81 18.21 -17.34
C THR A 491 -3.59 17.13 -18.40
N ILE A 492 -2.34 16.67 -18.55
CA ILE A 492 -1.97 15.56 -19.43
C ILE A 492 -2.60 14.24 -18.98
N TYR A 493 -2.55 13.92 -17.68
CA TYR A 493 -3.22 12.74 -17.15
C TYR A 493 -4.75 12.80 -17.33
N LEU A 494 -5.42 13.94 -17.10
CA LEU A 494 -6.87 14.07 -17.31
C LEU A 494 -7.25 13.67 -18.74
N LYS A 495 -6.57 14.23 -19.75
CA LYS A 495 -6.73 13.86 -21.16
C LYS A 495 -6.47 12.37 -21.40
N GLN A 496 -5.32 11.86 -20.94
CA GLN A 496 -4.92 10.46 -21.14
C GLN A 496 -5.95 9.47 -20.56
N TYR A 497 -6.44 9.71 -19.34
CA TYR A 497 -7.44 8.83 -18.74
C TYR A 497 -8.82 8.95 -19.40
N GLN A 498 -9.20 10.12 -19.91
CA GLN A 498 -10.40 10.28 -20.74
C GLN A 498 -10.28 9.49 -22.06
N GLU A 499 -9.15 9.54 -22.75
CA GLU A 499 -8.89 8.76 -23.98
C GLU A 499 -8.89 7.24 -23.71
N LEU A 500 -8.29 6.80 -22.60
CA LEU A 500 -8.29 5.38 -22.18
C LEU A 500 -9.70 4.87 -21.85
N VAL A 501 -10.51 5.64 -21.11
CA VAL A 501 -11.89 5.27 -20.77
C VAL A 501 -12.78 5.30 -22.01
N GLN A 502 -12.64 6.31 -22.88
CA GLN A 502 -13.35 6.37 -24.15
C GLN A 502 -13.03 5.15 -25.02
N ALA A 503 -11.76 4.76 -25.11
CA ALA A 503 -11.37 3.55 -25.83
C ALA A 503 -11.93 2.27 -25.18
N ALA A 504 -11.98 2.19 -23.84
CA ALA A 504 -12.57 1.07 -23.13
C ALA A 504 -14.07 0.91 -23.46
N VAL A 505 -14.87 1.98 -23.35
CA VAL A 505 -16.32 1.92 -23.60
C VAL A 505 -16.67 1.77 -25.08
N GLN A 506 -15.83 2.28 -25.99
CA GLN A 506 -15.97 2.04 -27.44
C GLN A 506 -15.40 0.68 -27.90
N ASN A 507 -14.73 -0.08 -27.02
CA ASN A 507 -13.96 -1.29 -27.36
C ASN A 507 -12.90 -1.06 -28.47
N LYS A 508 -12.34 0.14 -28.50
CA LYS A 508 -11.35 0.59 -29.48
C LYS A 508 -9.94 0.13 -29.06
N PRO A 509 -9.11 -0.44 -29.96
CA PRO A 509 -7.72 -0.73 -29.65
C PRO A 509 -6.92 0.56 -29.47
N VAL A 510 -6.04 0.57 -28.47
CA VAL A 510 -5.08 1.65 -28.19
C VAL A 510 -3.67 1.12 -28.47
N PRO A 511 -2.78 1.87 -29.15
CA PRO A 511 -1.40 1.44 -29.34
C PRO A 511 -0.68 1.30 -28.00
N PRO A 512 0.26 0.36 -27.84
CA PRO A 512 0.88 0.07 -26.53
C PRO A 512 1.72 1.22 -25.96
N GLY A 513 2.09 2.21 -26.78
CA GLY A 513 3.01 3.28 -26.43
C GLY A 513 4.49 2.89 -26.64
N PRO A 514 5.43 3.78 -26.30
CA PRO A 514 6.86 3.47 -26.32
C PRO A 514 7.22 2.46 -25.21
N LEU A 515 8.22 1.63 -25.48
CA LEU A 515 8.68 0.63 -24.51
C LEU A 515 9.38 1.28 -23.31
N ALA A 516 8.96 0.92 -22.10
CA ALA A 516 9.65 1.32 -20.88
C ALA A 516 11.08 0.72 -20.82
N PRO A 517 12.09 1.41 -20.25
CA PRO A 517 13.46 0.92 -20.21
C PRO A 517 13.63 -0.38 -19.40
N GLU A 518 14.39 -1.35 -19.95
CA GLU A 518 14.74 -2.58 -19.24
C GLU A 518 15.89 -2.35 -18.24
N LEU A 519 15.66 -1.59 -17.17
CA LEU A 519 16.68 -1.18 -16.20
C LEU A 519 17.41 -2.37 -15.54
N LEU A 520 16.79 -3.55 -15.46
CA LEU A 520 17.41 -4.79 -14.98
C LEU A 520 18.53 -5.36 -15.88
N HIS A 521 18.67 -4.86 -17.12
CA HIS A 521 19.81 -5.14 -17.99
C HIS A 521 20.89 -4.05 -17.89
N SER A 522 20.70 -3.03 -17.06
CA SER A 522 21.76 -2.10 -16.64
C SER A 522 22.61 -2.73 -15.52
N ASN A 523 23.84 -2.25 -15.34
CA ASN A 523 24.67 -2.61 -14.19
C ASN A 523 24.15 -1.89 -12.94
N LEU A 524 23.05 -2.41 -12.37
CA LEU A 524 22.45 -1.90 -11.13
C LEU A 524 23.48 -1.92 -9.99
N ILE A 525 23.62 -0.79 -9.30
CA ILE A 525 24.62 -0.64 -8.24
C ILE A 525 24.01 -1.05 -6.90
N SER A 526 24.77 -1.81 -6.12
CA SER A 526 24.48 -2.11 -4.72
C SER A 526 25.74 -1.84 -3.89
N LEU A 527 25.60 -1.02 -2.86
CA LEU A 527 26.65 -0.78 -1.86
C LEU A 527 26.30 -1.43 -0.51
N VAL A 528 25.14 -2.09 -0.41
CA VAL A 528 24.70 -2.85 0.76
C VAL A 528 25.59 -4.10 0.92
N PRO A 529 26.36 -4.24 2.00
CA PRO A 529 27.30 -5.36 2.14
C PRO A 529 26.55 -6.70 2.30
N PRO A 530 27.07 -7.81 1.75
CA PRO A 530 26.49 -9.14 1.97
C PRO A 530 26.72 -9.62 3.41
N VAL A 531 25.86 -10.53 3.89
CA VAL A 531 26.15 -11.25 5.14
C VAL A 531 27.38 -12.13 4.91
N LEU A 532 28.49 -11.86 5.62
CA LEU A 532 29.75 -12.60 5.45
C LEU A 532 29.69 -13.96 6.19
N TYR A 533 29.35 -13.91 7.47
CA TYR A 533 29.15 -15.04 8.38
C TYR A 533 28.43 -14.55 9.65
N ASP A 534 27.92 -15.47 10.45
CA ASP A 534 27.46 -15.22 11.81
C ASP A 534 28.15 -16.19 12.78
N THR A 535 28.46 -15.74 14.01
CA THR A 535 29.05 -16.58 15.05
C THR A 535 28.27 -16.40 16.36
N PRO A 536 27.86 -17.47 17.06
CA PRO A 536 27.25 -17.31 18.38
C PRO A 536 28.31 -16.79 19.37
N ARG A 537 27.88 -16.21 20.49
CA ARG A 537 28.82 -15.81 21.55
C ARG A 537 29.47 -17.05 22.15
N TRP A 538 30.72 -16.93 22.59
CA TRP A 538 31.48 -18.05 23.19
C TRP A 538 30.70 -18.69 24.35
N GLY A 539 30.66 -20.04 24.36
CA GLY A 539 29.86 -20.82 25.31
C GLY A 539 28.35 -20.89 25.02
N ARG A 540 27.90 -20.47 23.83
CA ARG A 540 26.50 -20.56 23.38
C ARG A 540 26.36 -21.05 21.93
N ASN A 541 25.17 -21.55 21.59
CA ASN A 541 24.74 -21.91 20.25
C ASN A 541 23.71 -20.89 19.69
N PHE A 542 23.37 -20.99 18.41
CA PHE A 542 22.20 -20.29 17.86
C PHE A 542 20.90 -20.93 18.40
N GLY A 543 19.93 -20.10 18.75
CA GLY A 543 18.70 -20.53 19.44
C GLY A 543 18.81 -20.53 20.97
N ASP A 544 20.00 -20.37 21.55
CA ASP A 544 20.15 -20.30 23.00
C ASP A 544 19.44 -19.06 23.58
N VAL A 545 18.60 -19.28 24.60
CA VAL A 545 17.90 -18.20 25.30
C VAL A 545 18.87 -17.40 26.17
N ILE A 546 18.96 -16.10 25.93
CA ILE A 546 19.71 -15.10 26.71
C ILE A 546 18.82 -14.57 27.84
N GLN A 547 17.54 -14.29 27.57
CA GLN A 547 16.54 -13.86 28.55
C GLN A 547 15.27 -14.70 28.41
N GLN A 548 14.88 -15.37 29.49
CA GLN A 548 13.64 -16.13 29.60
C GLN A 548 12.45 -15.19 29.94
N PRO A 549 11.21 -15.56 29.57
CA PRO A 549 10.00 -14.84 29.98
C PRO A 549 9.72 -14.99 31.49
N PRO A 550 8.88 -14.14 32.08
CA PRO A 550 8.40 -14.34 33.45
C PRO A 550 7.57 -15.63 33.55
N LYS A 551 7.63 -16.35 34.67
CA LYS A 551 6.90 -17.62 34.88
C LYS A 551 5.36 -17.48 34.84
N VAL A 552 4.84 -16.27 35.01
CA VAL A 552 3.42 -15.92 35.01
C VAL A 552 3.27 -14.60 34.27
N ALA A 553 2.22 -14.49 33.45
CA ALA A 553 1.82 -13.25 32.78
C ALA A 553 0.30 -13.11 32.73
N SER A 554 -0.18 -11.90 32.47
CA SER A 554 -1.58 -11.48 32.51
C SER A 554 -1.99 -10.78 31.21
N PRO A 555 -3.29 -10.71 30.87
CA PRO A 555 -3.77 -9.95 29.71
C PRO A 555 -3.36 -8.47 29.79
N GLY A 556 -2.67 -7.99 28.76
CA GLY A 556 -2.11 -6.63 28.71
C GLY A 556 -0.64 -6.50 29.13
N ASP A 557 -0.06 -7.50 29.80
CA ASP A 557 1.38 -7.53 30.07
C ASP A 557 2.17 -7.66 28.75
N THR A 558 3.43 -7.23 28.73
CA THR A 558 4.36 -7.47 27.61
C THR A 558 5.40 -8.49 28.01
N VAL A 559 5.35 -9.67 27.39
CA VAL A 559 6.34 -10.74 27.57
C VAL A 559 7.51 -10.49 26.63
N THR A 560 8.73 -10.66 27.14
CA THR A 560 9.97 -10.47 26.37
C THR A 560 10.87 -11.69 26.52
N ALA A 561 11.39 -12.19 25.40
CA ALA A 561 12.42 -13.21 25.33
C ALA A 561 13.57 -12.74 24.42
N ILE A 562 14.81 -13.13 24.73
CA ILE A 562 15.98 -12.78 23.92
C ILE A 562 16.75 -14.06 23.58
N PHE A 563 17.14 -14.24 22.32
CA PHE A 563 17.85 -15.42 21.81
C PHE A 563 19.14 -15.04 21.10
N VAL A 564 20.14 -15.94 21.09
CA VAL A 564 21.30 -15.86 20.17
C VAL A 564 20.81 -16.16 18.75
N ALA A 565 21.13 -15.27 17.79
CA ALA A 565 20.57 -15.32 16.44
C ALA A 565 21.58 -15.02 15.34
N GLY A 566 21.41 -15.66 14.18
CA GLY A 566 22.05 -15.27 12.90
C GLY A 566 21.40 -14.02 12.30
N HIS A 567 21.83 -13.59 11.11
CA HIS A 567 21.25 -12.43 10.42
C HIS A 567 19.95 -12.82 9.68
N PRO A 568 18.82 -12.09 9.81
CA PRO A 568 17.59 -12.35 9.04
C PRO A 568 17.76 -12.26 7.52
N ARG A 569 18.83 -11.62 7.00
CA ARG A 569 19.16 -11.64 5.57
C ARG A 569 19.63 -13.01 5.04
N ASN A 570 19.91 -13.98 5.91
CA ASN A 570 20.27 -15.34 5.50
C ASN A 570 19.08 -16.12 4.90
N ASN A 571 17.85 -15.83 5.35
CA ASN A 571 16.62 -16.41 4.82
C ASN A 571 15.44 -15.51 5.23
N LEU A 572 14.62 -15.11 4.25
CA LEU A 572 13.48 -14.21 4.45
C LEU A 572 12.29 -14.86 5.19
N MET A 573 12.33 -16.17 5.44
CA MET A 573 11.27 -16.96 6.07
C MET A 573 9.92 -16.93 5.32
N THR A 574 9.93 -16.70 4.00
CA THR A 574 8.73 -16.47 3.17
C THR A 574 7.68 -17.58 3.27
N ASP A 575 6.41 -17.21 3.47
CA ASP A 575 5.25 -18.07 3.85
C ASP A 575 5.38 -18.78 5.23
N GLY A 576 6.54 -18.71 5.89
CA GLY A 576 6.87 -19.20 7.23
C GLY A 576 6.80 -18.11 8.30
N THR A 577 7.73 -18.11 9.27
CA THR A 577 7.83 -17.09 10.34
C THR A 577 9.13 -17.19 11.15
N PHE A 578 9.69 -16.05 11.57
CA PHE A 578 10.83 -15.95 12.50
C PHE A 578 10.47 -16.24 13.97
N LEU A 579 9.19 -16.19 14.36
CA LEU A 579 8.75 -16.44 15.73
C LEU A 579 7.36 -17.09 15.80
N THR A 580 7.14 -17.91 16.84
CA THR A 580 5.80 -18.37 17.21
C THR A 580 5.59 -18.15 18.70
N VAL A 581 4.42 -17.60 19.06
CA VAL A 581 3.85 -17.76 20.40
C VAL A 581 3.03 -19.04 20.34
N GLU A 582 3.40 -20.03 21.15
CA GLU A 582 2.77 -21.35 21.16
C GLU A 582 2.02 -21.55 22.49
N ARG A 583 0.80 -22.08 22.44
CA ARG A 583 -0.04 -22.47 23.58
C ARG A 583 -0.01 -23.99 23.72
N LEU A 584 -0.01 -24.50 24.96
CA LEU A 584 -0.27 -25.92 25.23
C LEU A 584 -1.78 -26.19 25.21
N GLU A 585 -2.23 -27.11 24.37
CA GLU A 585 -3.61 -27.61 24.33
C GLU A 585 -3.75 -28.94 25.12
N ASP A 586 -4.99 -29.42 25.28
CA ASP A 586 -5.34 -30.56 26.16
C ASP A 586 -4.73 -31.92 25.74
N ASP A 587 -4.15 -32.00 24.54
CA ASP A 587 -3.47 -33.18 23.98
C ASP A 587 -1.93 -33.16 24.16
N GLU A 588 -1.44 -32.26 25.02
CA GLU A 588 -0.02 -31.94 25.23
C GLU A 588 0.71 -31.37 23.99
N VAL A 589 -0.01 -30.99 22.93
CA VAL A 589 0.56 -30.38 21.72
C VAL A 589 0.71 -28.87 21.87
N TRP A 590 1.83 -28.36 21.40
CA TRP A 590 2.12 -26.92 21.34
C TRP A 590 1.62 -26.33 20.01
N VAL A 591 0.54 -25.56 20.06
CA VAL A 591 -0.13 -24.97 18.90
C VAL A 591 0.23 -23.47 18.78
N PRO A 592 0.73 -23.00 17.62
CA PRO A 592 0.96 -21.57 17.39
C PRO A 592 -0.35 -20.76 17.46
N VAL A 593 -0.36 -19.71 18.27
CA VAL A 593 -1.48 -18.76 18.39
C VAL A 593 -1.18 -17.36 17.85
N ALA A 594 0.10 -17.05 17.62
CA ALA A 594 0.55 -15.82 16.98
C ALA A 594 1.91 -16.01 16.30
N THR A 595 2.17 -15.29 15.21
CA THR A 595 3.44 -15.25 14.47
C THR A 595 4.01 -13.83 14.40
N ASP A 596 5.16 -13.63 13.75
CA ASP A 596 5.69 -12.29 13.40
C ASP A 596 4.78 -11.43 12.51
N ALA A 597 3.71 -12.00 11.95
CA ALA A 597 2.67 -11.25 11.23
C ALA A 597 1.54 -10.71 12.15
N ASP A 598 1.47 -11.16 13.41
CA ASP A 598 0.55 -10.61 14.41
C ASP A 598 1.09 -9.31 15.00
N TRP A 599 0.31 -8.23 14.89
CA TRP A 599 0.59 -6.87 15.39
C TRP A 599 0.96 -6.83 16.89
N GLU A 600 0.45 -7.81 17.63
CA GLU A 600 0.70 -8.01 19.05
C GLU A 600 2.12 -8.53 19.35
N THR A 601 2.88 -8.99 18.35
CA THR A 601 4.27 -9.45 18.46
C THR A 601 5.25 -8.46 17.81
N LYS A 602 6.54 -8.52 18.20
CA LYS A 602 7.62 -7.78 17.52
C LYS A 602 8.90 -8.61 17.44
N PHE A 603 9.52 -8.64 16.26
CA PHE A 603 10.84 -9.21 16.00
C PHE A 603 11.90 -8.09 15.93
N GLN A 604 12.83 -8.04 16.88
CA GLN A 604 13.90 -7.03 16.91
C GLN A 604 15.28 -7.69 16.86
N TRP A 605 15.87 -7.76 15.67
CA TRP A 605 17.25 -8.21 15.48
C TRP A 605 18.27 -7.11 15.83
N ARG A 606 19.37 -7.49 16.49
CA ARG A 606 20.48 -6.57 16.81
C ARG A 606 21.83 -7.26 16.67
N ARG A 607 22.75 -6.68 15.88
CA ARG A 607 24.17 -7.05 15.91
C ARG A 607 24.81 -6.63 17.24
N THR A 608 25.53 -7.55 17.87
CA THR A 608 26.20 -7.35 19.16
C THR A 608 27.73 -7.27 19.06
N SER A 609 28.31 -7.75 17.96
CA SER A 609 29.68 -7.51 17.54
C SER A 609 29.79 -7.64 16.02
N MET A 610 30.28 -6.60 15.35
CA MET A 610 30.55 -6.63 13.91
C MET A 610 31.72 -7.58 13.59
N ILE A 611 32.82 -7.46 14.35
CA ILE A 611 34.08 -8.20 14.11
C ILE A 611 33.91 -9.71 14.33
N LEU A 612 33.00 -10.12 15.23
CA LEU A 612 32.72 -11.54 15.50
C LEU A 612 31.50 -12.08 14.73
N GLY A 613 30.75 -11.24 14.00
CA GLY A 613 29.48 -11.65 13.39
C GLY A 613 28.41 -12.07 14.41
N SER A 614 28.49 -11.66 15.68
CA SER A 614 27.56 -12.12 16.73
C SER A 614 26.33 -11.22 16.84
N SER A 615 25.14 -11.80 16.77
CA SER A 615 23.84 -11.12 16.89
C SER A 615 22.90 -11.80 17.89
N GLN A 616 21.86 -11.06 18.27
CA GLN A 616 20.74 -11.55 19.08
C GLN A 616 19.42 -11.07 18.47
N VAL A 617 18.33 -11.74 18.78
CA VAL A 617 16.97 -11.23 18.58
C VAL A 617 16.30 -11.01 19.93
N THR A 618 15.62 -9.88 20.08
CA THR A 618 14.59 -9.67 21.11
C THR A 618 13.23 -9.93 20.46
N ILE A 619 12.46 -10.85 21.03
CA ILE A 619 11.06 -11.07 20.68
C ILE A 619 10.20 -10.53 21.81
N THR A 620 9.21 -9.70 21.49
CA THR A 620 8.20 -9.25 22.45
C THR A 620 6.80 -9.66 22.01
N TRP A 621 5.92 -9.91 22.98
CA TRP A 621 4.49 -10.18 22.79
C TRP A 621 3.68 -9.37 23.79
N LYS A 622 2.88 -8.43 23.31
CA LYS A 622 1.91 -7.67 24.09
C LYS A 622 0.63 -8.48 24.17
N ILE A 623 0.34 -9.05 25.33
CA ILE A 623 -0.71 -10.07 25.48
C ILE A 623 -2.09 -9.47 25.20
N PRO A 624 -2.89 -10.04 24.26
CA PRO A 624 -4.25 -9.57 23.98
C PRO A 624 -5.17 -9.67 25.21
N GLN A 625 -6.13 -8.76 25.34
CA GLN A 625 -7.11 -8.78 26.43
C GLN A 625 -8.00 -10.05 26.39
N GLY A 626 -8.28 -10.58 25.19
CA GLY A 626 -9.05 -11.81 24.97
C GLY A 626 -8.22 -13.11 24.98
N VAL A 627 -6.99 -13.11 25.50
CA VAL A 627 -6.15 -14.32 25.54
C VAL A 627 -6.79 -15.42 26.42
N LYS A 628 -6.66 -16.68 26.00
CA LYS A 628 -7.11 -17.82 26.81
C LYS A 628 -6.16 -18.05 28.00
N PRO A 629 -6.65 -18.52 29.16
CA PRO A 629 -5.80 -19.16 30.17
C PRO A 629 -5.10 -20.41 29.60
N GLY A 630 -3.93 -20.74 30.12
CA GLY A 630 -3.15 -21.92 29.72
C GLY A 630 -1.65 -21.70 29.88
N GLU A 631 -0.86 -22.71 29.52
CA GLU A 631 0.60 -22.54 29.39
C GLU A 631 0.97 -22.03 28.00
N TYR A 632 1.98 -21.17 27.97
CA TYR A 632 2.49 -20.53 26.76
C TYR A 632 4.01 -20.60 26.71
N ARG A 633 4.60 -20.56 25.51
CA ARG A 633 6.03 -20.39 25.29
C ARG A 633 6.29 -19.54 24.04
N ILE A 634 7.48 -18.96 23.95
CA ILE A 634 7.95 -18.29 22.75
C ILE A 634 9.00 -19.19 22.07
N ARG A 635 8.87 -19.35 20.76
CA ARG A 635 9.85 -20.01 19.91
C ARG A 635 10.37 -19.03 18.88
N HIS A 636 11.67 -19.10 18.63
CA HIS A 636 12.35 -18.39 17.55
C HIS A 636 12.81 -19.41 16.50
N ASN A 637 12.65 -19.09 15.21
CA ASN A 637 13.21 -19.82 14.08
C ASN A 637 14.12 -18.88 13.28
N GLY A 638 15.23 -19.38 12.74
CA GLY A 638 16.12 -18.55 11.93
C GLY A 638 17.20 -19.34 11.19
N TYR A 639 18.06 -18.61 10.47
CA TYR A 639 19.18 -19.17 9.73
C TYR A 639 20.49 -18.43 10.03
N TYR A 640 21.61 -19.15 10.11
CA TYR A 640 22.95 -18.59 10.29
C TYR A 640 23.84 -18.93 9.09
N ARG A 641 24.76 -18.02 8.72
CA ARG A 641 25.78 -18.28 7.69
C ARG A 641 27.08 -18.73 8.35
N TYR A 642 27.56 -19.93 8.00
CA TYR A 642 28.81 -20.46 8.56
C TYR A 642 30.04 -19.84 7.88
N VAL A 643 31.14 -19.71 8.64
CA VAL A 643 32.36 -19.00 8.19
C VAL A 643 33.08 -19.68 7.02
N LEU A 644 32.94 -21.00 6.86
CA LEU A 644 33.45 -21.75 5.70
C LEU A 644 32.41 -21.88 4.57
N GLY A 645 31.28 -21.19 4.66
CA GLY A 645 30.18 -21.25 3.70
C GLY A 645 29.02 -22.16 4.11
N GLY A 646 27.90 -22.00 3.40
CA GLY A 646 26.62 -22.62 3.73
C GLY A 646 25.77 -21.77 4.68
N VAL A 647 24.45 -21.96 4.60
CA VAL A 647 23.44 -21.28 5.42
C VAL A 647 22.55 -22.36 6.02
N TYR A 648 22.42 -22.37 7.34
CA TYR A 648 21.86 -23.49 8.11
C TYR A 648 20.73 -23.04 9.03
N PRO A 649 19.62 -23.80 9.13
CA PRO A 649 18.51 -23.48 10.02
C PRO A 649 18.86 -23.76 11.49
N TYR A 650 18.22 -23.02 12.39
CA TYR A 650 18.18 -23.30 13.82
C TYR A 650 16.82 -22.88 14.39
N TYR A 651 16.51 -23.34 15.60
CA TYR A 651 15.40 -22.83 16.39
C TYR A 651 15.79 -22.74 17.87
N GLY A 652 15.08 -21.92 18.62
CA GLY A 652 15.20 -21.78 20.07
C GLY A 652 13.81 -21.71 20.70
N VAL A 653 13.67 -22.20 21.93
CA VAL A 653 12.39 -22.23 22.66
C VAL A 653 12.60 -21.76 24.09
N THR A 654 11.70 -20.93 24.60
CA THR A 654 11.72 -20.50 26.01
C THR A 654 11.25 -21.60 26.95
N ASN A 655 11.49 -21.40 28.24
CA ASN A 655 10.68 -22.03 29.27
C ASN A 655 9.20 -21.66 29.06
N HIS A 656 8.31 -22.55 29.48
CA HIS A 656 6.87 -22.30 29.56
C HIS A 656 6.53 -21.26 30.64
N PHE A 657 5.44 -20.53 30.44
CA PHE A 657 4.89 -19.56 31.38
C PHE A 657 3.36 -19.64 31.44
N GLN A 658 2.81 -19.46 32.64
CA GLN A 658 1.37 -19.57 32.89
C GLN A 658 0.66 -18.24 32.58
N MET A 659 -0.31 -18.27 31.67
CA MET A 659 -1.26 -17.18 31.51
C MET A 659 -2.29 -17.21 32.64
N LYS A 660 -2.44 -16.10 33.37
CA LYS A 660 -3.48 -15.91 34.38
C LYS A 660 -4.34 -14.71 34.02
N VAL A 661 -5.58 -14.97 33.62
CA VAL A 661 -6.62 -13.94 33.60
C VAL A 661 -6.94 -13.60 35.07
N PRO A 662 -6.87 -12.31 35.49
CA PRO A 662 -7.30 -11.92 36.81
C PRO A 662 -8.76 -12.31 37.04
N ALA A 663 -9.05 -13.00 38.14
CA ALA A 663 -10.43 -13.24 38.53
C ALA A 663 -11.10 -11.87 38.76
N LEU A 664 -12.12 -11.56 37.96
CA LEU A 664 -12.95 -10.36 38.14
C LEU A 664 -13.37 -10.28 39.60
N SER A 665 -12.97 -9.23 40.31
CA SER A 665 -13.24 -9.15 41.73
C SER A 665 -14.73 -8.88 41.94
N ILE A 666 -15.50 -9.95 42.18
CA ILE A 666 -16.89 -9.89 42.64
C ILE A 666 -16.89 -9.39 44.09
N ARG A 667 -16.52 -8.11 44.27
CA ARG A 667 -16.72 -7.38 45.51
C ARG A 667 -18.17 -6.95 45.56
N GLN A 668 -19.01 -7.88 46.00
CA GLN A 668 -20.31 -7.54 46.57
C GLN A 668 -20.13 -6.45 47.64
N ARG A 669 -20.70 -5.28 47.35
CA ARG A 669 -21.25 -4.32 48.30
C ARG A 669 -22.53 -3.82 47.62
N TYR A 670 -23.75 -4.03 48.11
CA TYR A 670 -24.17 -4.54 49.42
C TYR A 670 -23.53 -3.79 50.59
N TYR A 671 -23.81 -2.49 50.67
CA TYR A 671 -23.95 -1.73 51.92
C TYR A 671 -24.65 -0.40 51.63
N GLY A 672 -25.71 -0.10 52.38
CA GLY A 672 -26.42 1.19 52.37
C GLY A 672 -27.33 1.39 51.17
#